data_AF-A0A1V5UW48-F1
#
_entry.id   AF-A0A1V5UW48-F1
#
_cell.length_a   1.000
_cell.length_b   1.000
_cell.length_c   1.000
_cell.angle_alpha   90.00
_cell.angle_beta   90.00
_cell.angle_gamma   90.00
#
_symmetry.space_group_name_H-M   'P 1'
#
loop_
_entity.id
_entity.type
_entity.pdbx_description
1 polymer ?
#
loop_
_entity_poly.entity_id
_entity_poly.type
_entity_poly.pdbx_seq_one_letter_code
_entity_poly.pdbx_strand_id
1 'polypeptide(L)'
;MPSLLVQPPQVRRYFVRVKPSVLNAFAVANNLESLERDRIEDEFVYQNSYRINTEYYAALGEKQAFVLSHGKNMMILKIVGYAEEAVEYYKLNDFKAHVWIAHQRYPTRGRVWHPAGAHPFIGMHEALVHNGDFANYFSVSEYLKQRNIRPLFLTDTEVSVLEFDLLNRVYRYPLEYIIESLAPTTESDFDLLPSAKQKIYRRIQAAQIHGSPDGPWFFIIARNLLEGNGFQLLGITDTAMLRPQVFAIHDGEVKIGLVCSEKQAIDATLRSLASEDSRVCPVADKYWNARGGSSDDGGSFSFTLTGDASSSQGMTLVCRDKFGKEVATPAGKKRLDINLPIGSENGDGMTTEFIREKLLAGDSETLSSAMMERMPRCNYDAVRSFAQLVAEHSRISDTARSAAIEILTTLNDMRYPTGSKMRSSVLQVVQAALDSVFKAVPQITGSGASKHRLIEFETRDSLRGPASGEDTLVINAAGFQPELDDRDSKIIIDAFRLGWRKFIVFNSTGQRFHGVGLGPDTTGVRIDCYGNVGDYLGSGMDGLEIRVHGDAQDQLCQIAKSGKLVVYGSVGQTFMYGAKGSEAYIMGNAAGRPLINAVGKPRVVINGTCLDYLAESFMAGDPLNGGGFAIVNGLAFDDEGNLRALPRPYPGGNLFSLASGGAIYLRDPHSVTSSEQLNGGVFFRFTEADWALILPYLRENERLFGVSIERDLLTVNGILKSPLEVYRKVGAVNAKKLVAATGGVE
;
A
#
# COMPACT_ATOMS: atom_id res chain seq x y z
N MET A 1 -24.98 -18.99 15.09
CA MET A 1 -25.15 -17.55 15.36
C MET A 1 -26.24 -17.01 14.46
N PRO A 2 -27.14 -16.13 14.96
CA PRO A 2 -28.26 -15.61 14.17
C PRO A 2 -27.85 -14.82 12.92
N SER A 3 -26.62 -14.30 12.85
CA SER A 3 -26.10 -13.49 11.74
C SER A 3 -25.64 -14.30 10.52
N LEU A 4 -25.24 -15.56 10.69
CA LEU A 4 -24.72 -16.39 9.60
C LEU A 4 -25.84 -16.83 8.66
N LEU A 5 -25.81 -16.32 7.42
CA LEU A 5 -26.76 -16.68 6.36
C LEU A 5 -26.65 -18.14 5.91
N VAL A 6 -25.49 -18.77 6.13
CA VAL A 6 -25.23 -20.17 5.79
C VAL A 6 -24.67 -20.85 7.04
N GLN A 7 -25.30 -21.95 7.45
CA GLN A 7 -24.80 -22.74 8.56
C GLN A 7 -23.44 -23.35 8.19
N PRO A 8 -22.35 -23.09 8.95
CA PRO A 8 -21.07 -23.73 8.69
C PRO A 8 -21.16 -25.25 8.92
N PRO A 9 -20.36 -26.07 8.21
CA PRO A 9 -20.32 -27.50 8.42
C PRO A 9 -19.80 -27.84 9.82
N GLN A 10 -20.14 -29.03 10.32
CA GLN A 10 -19.53 -29.53 11.55
C GLN A 10 -18.04 -29.80 11.31
N VAL A 11 -17.17 -29.08 12.02
CA VAL A 11 -15.72 -29.25 11.90
C VAL A 11 -15.22 -30.23 12.95
N ARG A 12 -14.52 -31.29 12.51
CA ARG A 12 -13.81 -32.23 13.39
C ARG A 12 -12.31 -32.13 13.13
N ARG A 13 -11.53 -31.99 14.20
CA ARG A 13 -10.06 -31.92 14.14
C ARG A 13 -9.47 -33.23 14.63
N TYR A 14 -8.50 -33.74 13.88
CA TYR A 14 -7.77 -34.95 14.22
C TYR A 14 -6.27 -34.66 14.24
N PHE A 15 -5.59 -35.11 15.29
CA PHE A 15 -4.13 -35.16 15.34
C PHE A 15 -3.72 -36.60 15.05
N VAL A 16 -3.04 -36.80 13.93
CA VAL A 16 -2.77 -38.14 13.39
C VAL A 16 -1.28 -38.29 13.08
N ARG A 17 -0.83 -39.55 13.10
CA ARG A 17 0.48 -39.99 12.62
C ARG A 17 0.29 -41.26 11.82
N VAL A 18 0.96 -41.39 10.69
CA VAL A 18 0.86 -42.60 9.87
C VAL A 18 1.60 -43.75 10.58
N LYS A 19 0.94 -44.91 10.69
CA LYS A 19 1.56 -46.10 11.28
C LYS A 19 2.79 -46.51 10.46
N PRO A 20 3.94 -46.84 11.09
CA PRO A 20 5.17 -47.17 10.37
C PRO A 20 4.99 -48.26 9.29
N SER A 21 4.27 -49.34 9.61
CA SER A 21 4.03 -50.44 8.67
C SER A 21 3.21 -50.02 7.46
N VAL A 22 2.21 -49.14 7.66
CA VAL A 22 1.37 -48.61 6.58
C VAL A 22 2.18 -47.68 5.68
N LEU A 23 3.00 -46.81 6.28
CA LEU A 23 3.85 -45.89 5.53
C LEU A 23 4.90 -46.63 4.70
N ASN A 24 5.54 -47.67 5.27
CA ASN A 24 6.52 -48.49 4.56
C ASN A 24 5.86 -49.23 3.37
N ALA A 25 4.69 -49.83 3.57
CA ALA A 25 3.96 -50.48 2.49
C ALA A 25 3.58 -49.50 1.37
N PHE A 26 3.17 -48.28 1.73
CA PHE A 26 2.89 -47.22 0.77
C PHE A 26 4.13 -46.79 -0.01
N ALA A 27 5.28 -46.66 0.67
CA ALA A 27 6.55 -46.32 0.05
C ALA A 27 6.96 -47.33 -1.03
N VAL A 28 6.91 -48.63 -0.70
CA VAL A 28 7.21 -49.73 -1.63
C VAL A 28 6.23 -49.71 -2.80
N ALA A 29 4.93 -49.61 -2.54
CA ALA A 29 3.90 -49.67 -3.59
C ALA A 29 3.99 -48.52 -4.60
N ASN A 30 4.57 -47.38 -4.21
CA ASN A 30 4.68 -46.19 -5.05
C ASN A 30 6.13 -45.87 -5.48
N ASN A 31 7.10 -46.77 -5.21
CA ASN A 31 8.53 -46.57 -5.49
C ASN A 31 9.11 -45.27 -4.87
N LEU A 32 8.70 -44.95 -3.63
CA LEU A 32 9.12 -43.74 -2.91
C LEU A 32 10.18 -44.03 -1.84
N GLU A 33 10.74 -45.23 -1.80
CA GLU A 33 11.70 -45.69 -0.77
C GLU A 33 12.99 -44.87 -0.72
N SER A 34 13.31 -44.15 -1.80
CA SER A 34 14.46 -43.24 -1.88
C SER A 34 14.22 -41.88 -1.23
N LEU A 35 12.99 -41.56 -0.83
CA LEU A 35 12.64 -40.30 -0.18
C LEU A 35 12.77 -40.39 1.34
N GLU A 36 13.05 -39.25 1.95
CA GLU A 36 12.99 -39.10 3.40
C GLU A 36 11.60 -39.44 3.94
N ARG A 37 11.55 -40.10 5.09
CA ARG A 37 10.32 -40.63 5.69
C ARG A 37 9.22 -39.57 5.84
N ASP A 38 9.57 -38.35 6.25
CA ASP A 38 8.61 -37.27 6.42
C ASP A 38 7.94 -36.87 5.10
N ARG A 39 8.67 -36.94 3.99
CA ARG A 39 8.15 -36.63 2.64
C ARG A 39 7.21 -37.73 2.14
N ILE A 40 7.50 -38.98 2.47
CA ILE A 40 6.59 -40.10 2.21
C ILE A 40 5.29 -39.91 3.01
N GLU A 41 5.41 -39.47 4.27
CA GLU A 41 4.23 -39.18 5.10
C GLU A 41 3.40 -38.02 4.53
N ASP A 42 4.06 -36.95 4.07
CA ASP A 42 3.38 -35.83 3.45
C ASP A 42 2.63 -36.24 2.17
N GLU A 43 3.26 -37.03 1.30
CA GLU A 43 2.60 -37.58 0.10
C GLU A 43 1.43 -38.50 0.46
N PHE A 44 1.59 -39.35 1.48
CA PHE A 44 0.51 -40.21 1.97
C PHE A 44 -0.69 -39.38 2.48
N VAL A 45 -0.44 -38.33 3.25
CA VAL A 45 -1.50 -37.46 3.79
C VAL A 45 -2.17 -36.67 2.67
N TYR A 46 -1.40 -36.14 1.72
CA TYR A 46 -1.91 -35.44 0.54
C TYR A 46 -2.85 -36.34 -0.27
N GLN A 47 -2.40 -37.53 -0.68
CA GLN A 47 -3.23 -38.46 -1.46
C GLN A 47 -4.49 -38.91 -0.73
N ASN A 48 -4.42 -39.14 0.59
CA ASN A 48 -5.62 -39.48 1.36
C ASN A 48 -6.60 -38.32 1.44
N SER A 49 -6.12 -37.10 1.63
CA SER A 49 -6.97 -35.91 1.65
C SER A 49 -7.64 -35.67 0.30
N TYR A 50 -6.88 -35.83 -0.78
CA TYR A 50 -7.37 -35.74 -2.14
C TYR A 50 -8.45 -36.80 -2.42
N ARG A 51 -8.24 -38.05 -2.02
CA ARG A 51 -9.22 -39.14 -2.15
C ARG A 51 -10.50 -38.85 -1.38
N ILE A 52 -10.41 -38.35 -0.14
CA ILE A 52 -11.58 -37.96 0.65
C ILE A 52 -12.37 -36.86 -0.07
N ASN A 53 -11.70 -35.82 -0.55
CA ASN A 53 -12.36 -34.74 -1.30
C ASN A 53 -12.99 -35.26 -2.60
N THR A 54 -12.32 -36.17 -3.30
CA THR A 54 -12.85 -36.76 -4.54
C THR A 54 -14.13 -37.55 -4.26
N GLU A 55 -14.12 -38.41 -3.25
CA GLU A 55 -15.25 -39.28 -2.90
C GLU A 55 -16.45 -38.50 -2.33
N TYR A 56 -16.19 -37.59 -1.39
CA TYR A 56 -17.26 -36.97 -0.58
C TYR A 56 -17.62 -35.53 -0.99
N TYR A 57 -16.87 -34.92 -1.92
CA TYR A 57 -17.09 -33.54 -2.35
C TYR A 57 -17.20 -33.34 -3.88
N ALA A 58 -16.52 -34.12 -4.72
CA ALA A 58 -16.33 -33.76 -6.14
C ALA A 58 -17.62 -33.49 -6.94
N ALA A 59 -17.58 -32.36 -7.64
CA ALA A 59 -18.47 -31.73 -8.63
C ALA A 59 -19.96 -32.15 -8.72
N LEU A 60 -20.32 -33.39 -9.07
CA LEU A 60 -21.69 -33.73 -9.50
C LEU A 60 -22.56 -34.46 -8.47
N GLY A 61 -21.99 -34.85 -7.32
CA GLY A 61 -22.73 -35.48 -6.22
C GLY A 61 -23.16 -34.52 -5.12
N GLU A 62 -24.00 -35.02 -4.20
CA GLU A 62 -24.34 -34.36 -2.93
C GLU A 62 -23.06 -34.09 -2.13
N LYS A 63 -22.92 -32.88 -1.59
CA LYS A 63 -21.73 -32.49 -0.80
C LYS A 63 -21.88 -33.05 0.61
N GLN A 64 -21.09 -34.06 0.94
CA GLN A 64 -21.19 -34.77 2.22
C GLN A 64 -20.10 -34.33 3.20
N ALA A 65 -18.84 -34.30 2.75
CA ALA A 65 -17.70 -33.92 3.57
C ALA A 65 -16.52 -33.47 2.70
N PHE A 66 -15.62 -32.68 3.29
CA PHE A 66 -14.35 -32.31 2.66
C PHE A 66 -13.29 -32.07 3.73
N VAL A 67 -12.03 -32.16 3.33
CA VAL A 67 -10.87 -31.82 4.15
C VAL A 67 -10.69 -30.31 4.11
N LEU A 68 -10.97 -29.66 5.24
CA LEU A 68 -10.83 -28.21 5.39
C LEU A 68 -9.36 -27.74 5.36
N SER A 69 -8.49 -28.49 6.03
CA SER A 69 -7.04 -28.29 6.04
C SER A 69 -6.32 -29.59 6.41
N HIS A 70 -5.13 -29.81 5.87
CA HIS A 70 -4.16 -30.81 6.34
C HIS A 70 -2.78 -30.17 6.49
N GLY A 71 -1.88 -30.74 7.28
CA GLY A 71 -0.54 -30.20 7.44
C GLY A 71 -0.04 -30.31 8.87
N LYS A 72 1.23 -29.96 9.07
CA LYS A 72 1.87 -29.97 10.38
C LYS A 72 1.87 -28.55 10.94
N ASN A 73 1.50 -28.40 12.21
CA ASN A 73 1.50 -27.12 12.94
C ASN A 73 0.81 -25.94 12.23
N MET A 74 -0.33 -26.21 11.58
CA MET A 74 -1.15 -25.21 10.91
C MET A 74 -2.62 -25.63 10.91
N MET A 75 -3.53 -24.67 10.73
CA MET A 75 -4.97 -24.90 10.67
C MET A 75 -5.60 -23.83 9.79
N ILE A 76 -6.55 -24.22 8.93
CA ILE A 76 -7.37 -23.27 8.16
C ILE A 76 -8.81 -23.40 8.63
N LEU A 77 -9.45 -22.27 8.89
CA LEU A 77 -10.84 -22.18 9.30
C LEU A 77 -11.59 -21.29 8.31
N LYS A 78 -12.78 -21.72 7.92
CA LYS A 78 -13.57 -21.06 6.87
C LYS A 78 -15.04 -20.98 7.26
N ILE A 79 -15.69 -19.91 6.82
CA ILE A 79 -17.15 -19.74 6.87
C ILE A 79 -17.63 -19.07 5.58
N VAL A 80 -18.94 -19.00 5.39
CA VAL A 80 -19.58 -18.07 4.44
C VAL A 80 -20.18 -16.95 5.29
N GLY A 81 -19.52 -15.80 5.32
CA GLY A 81 -19.85 -14.68 6.19
C GLY A 81 -18.74 -13.62 6.15
N TYR A 82 -18.82 -12.65 7.04
CA TYR A 82 -17.77 -11.68 7.28
C TYR A 82 -16.63 -12.26 8.12
N ALA A 83 -15.43 -11.69 8.05
CA ALA A 83 -14.25 -12.24 8.71
C ALA A 83 -14.39 -12.27 10.24
N GLU A 84 -15.05 -11.27 10.82
CA GLU A 84 -15.36 -11.13 12.24
C GLU A 84 -16.24 -12.29 12.73
N GLU A 85 -17.20 -12.72 11.91
CA GLU A 85 -18.05 -13.86 12.24
C GLU A 85 -17.25 -15.17 12.31
N ALA A 86 -16.14 -15.27 11.58
CA ALA A 86 -15.24 -16.43 11.65
C ALA A 86 -14.50 -16.45 13.00
N VAL A 87 -14.04 -15.28 13.46
CA VAL A 87 -13.40 -15.09 14.76
C VAL A 87 -14.36 -15.49 15.89
N GLU A 88 -15.59 -15.01 15.85
CA GLU A 88 -16.61 -15.34 16.84
C GLU A 88 -17.01 -16.83 16.80
N TYR A 89 -17.25 -17.38 15.60
CA TYR A 89 -17.75 -18.75 15.43
C TYR A 89 -16.75 -19.80 15.91
N TYR A 90 -15.48 -19.59 15.58
CA TYR A 90 -14.40 -20.46 16.00
C TYR A 90 -13.75 -20.03 17.33
N LYS A 91 -14.26 -18.98 17.97
CA LYS A 91 -13.78 -18.45 19.26
C LYS A 91 -12.28 -18.13 19.25
N LEU A 92 -11.84 -17.35 18.27
CA LEU A 92 -10.44 -17.06 18.01
C LEU A 92 -9.90 -15.83 18.76
N ASN A 93 -10.73 -15.13 19.55
CA ASN A 93 -10.34 -13.90 20.26
C ASN A 93 -9.06 -14.05 21.10
N ASP A 94 -8.91 -15.18 21.81
CA ASP A 94 -7.73 -15.46 22.65
C ASP A 94 -6.74 -16.44 21.98
N PHE A 95 -6.93 -16.73 20.69
CA PHE A 95 -6.08 -17.68 19.98
C PHE A 95 -4.76 -17.01 19.59
N LYS A 96 -3.64 -17.74 19.77
CA LYS A 96 -2.30 -17.22 19.47
C LYS A 96 -1.68 -18.00 18.33
N ALA A 97 -1.06 -17.28 17.40
CA ALA A 97 -0.26 -17.85 16.32
C ALA A 97 0.91 -16.92 16.01
N HIS A 98 2.00 -17.50 15.49
CA HIS A 98 3.16 -16.73 15.02
C HIS A 98 2.93 -16.09 13.66
N VAL A 99 2.08 -16.70 12.82
CA VAL A 99 1.70 -16.20 11.50
C VAL A 99 0.20 -16.29 11.37
N TRP A 100 -0.42 -15.19 10.98
CA TRP A 100 -1.83 -15.09 10.66
C TRP A 100 -2.01 -14.79 9.18
N ILE A 101 -3.05 -15.38 8.59
CA ILE A 101 -3.51 -15.05 7.25
C ILE A 101 -5.03 -15.05 7.25
N ALA A 102 -5.63 -14.02 6.65
CA ALA A 102 -7.07 -13.84 6.56
C ALA A 102 -7.44 -13.34 5.17
N HIS A 103 -8.66 -13.62 4.74
CA HIS A 103 -9.15 -13.18 3.43
C HIS A 103 -10.68 -13.14 3.39
N GLN A 104 -11.21 -11.98 3.01
CA GLN A 104 -12.62 -11.83 2.69
C GLN A 104 -12.79 -11.90 1.17
N ARG A 105 -13.53 -12.90 0.67
CA ARG A 105 -13.74 -13.10 -0.78
C ARG A 105 -15.04 -12.44 -1.24
N TYR A 106 -14.96 -11.62 -2.27
CA TYR A 106 -16.14 -11.15 -3.00
C TYR A 106 -16.32 -11.97 -4.30
N PRO A 107 -17.34 -12.85 -4.40
CA PRO A 107 -17.53 -13.67 -5.60
C PRO A 107 -18.12 -12.87 -6.76
N THR A 108 -17.40 -12.79 -7.87
CA THR A 108 -17.86 -12.12 -9.11
C THR A 108 -18.77 -13.00 -9.96
N ARG A 109 -18.75 -14.33 -9.74
CA ARG A 109 -19.60 -15.31 -10.44
C ARG A 109 -20.32 -16.21 -9.44
N GLY A 110 -21.63 -15.97 -9.27
CA GLY A 110 -22.52 -16.79 -8.43
C GLY A 110 -22.40 -16.54 -6.93
N ARG A 111 -23.33 -17.12 -6.17
CA ARG A 111 -23.35 -17.03 -4.70
C ARG A 111 -22.41 -18.08 -4.12
N VAL A 112 -21.48 -17.70 -3.24
CA VAL A 112 -20.80 -18.67 -2.38
C VAL A 112 -21.82 -19.18 -1.38
N TRP A 113 -22.14 -20.45 -1.45
CA TRP A 113 -23.13 -21.10 -0.59
C TRP A 113 -22.49 -22.16 0.32
N HIS A 114 -21.18 -22.42 0.18
CA HIS A 114 -20.47 -23.44 0.94
C HIS A 114 -19.04 -23.00 1.30
N PRO A 115 -18.58 -23.19 2.57
CA PRO A 115 -17.24 -22.74 3.02
C PRO A 115 -16.06 -23.37 2.29
N ALA A 116 -16.24 -24.50 1.60
CA ALA A 116 -15.17 -25.11 0.83
C ALA A 116 -14.66 -24.23 -0.33
N GLY A 117 -15.50 -23.34 -0.86
CA GLY A 117 -15.11 -22.33 -1.85
C GLY A 117 -14.55 -21.03 -1.26
N ALA A 118 -14.46 -20.92 0.07
CA ALA A 118 -13.84 -19.79 0.74
C ALA A 118 -12.32 -19.99 0.87
N HIS A 119 -11.59 -18.89 1.01
CA HIS A 119 -10.13 -18.88 1.17
C HIS A 119 -9.79 -18.82 2.67
N PRO A 120 -8.57 -19.19 3.11
CA PRO A 120 -7.40 -19.67 2.36
C PRO A 120 -7.51 -21.08 1.77
N PHE A 121 -6.70 -21.45 0.77
CA PHE A 121 -6.53 -22.84 0.31
C PHE A 121 -5.21 -23.45 0.77
N ILE A 122 -5.13 -24.77 0.82
CA ILE A 122 -3.98 -25.51 1.35
C ILE A 122 -3.17 -26.21 0.26
N GLY A 123 -1.85 -26.04 0.32
CA GLY A 123 -0.87 -26.92 -0.32
C GLY A 123 -0.69 -28.15 0.55
N MET A 124 0.52 -28.44 1.02
CA MET A 124 0.73 -29.43 2.08
C MET A 124 1.05 -28.77 3.43
N HIS A 125 1.93 -27.78 3.41
CA HIS A 125 2.37 -26.99 4.57
C HIS A 125 2.24 -25.48 4.34
N GLU A 126 1.44 -25.11 3.33
CA GLU A 126 1.22 -23.76 2.85
C GLU A 126 -0.27 -23.43 2.90
N ALA A 127 -0.62 -22.27 3.42
CA ALA A 127 -1.95 -21.68 3.31
C ALA A 127 -1.84 -20.43 2.43
N LEU A 128 -2.57 -20.41 1.31
CA LEU A 128 -2.54 -19.34 0.32
C LEU A 128 -3.88 -18.63 0.25
N VAL A 129 -3.84 -17.31 0.25
CA VAL A 129 -4.95 -16.45 -0.16
C VAL A 129 -4.55 -15.68 -1.41
N HIS A 130 -5.56 -15.38 -2.22
CA HIS A 130 -5.41 -14.76 -3.52
C HIS A 130 -6.45 -13.65 -3.63
N ASN A 131 -5.98 -12.41 -3.78
CA ASN A 131 -6.82 -11.29 -4.20
C ASN A 131 -6.66 -11.16 -5.72
N GLY A 132 -7.67 -11.54 -6.49
CA GLY A 132 -7.52 -11.61 -7.94
C GLY A 132 -8.51 -12.52 -8.67
N ASP A 133 -8.28 -12.64 -9.97
CA ASP A 133 -8.99 -13.50 -10.93
C ASP A 133 -8.02 -13.88 -12.05
N PHE A 134 -7.79 -15.17 -12.29
CA PHE A 134 -6.85 -15.62 -13.31
C PHE A 134 -7.46 -15.46 -14.71
N ALA A 135 -6.74 -14.79 -15.61
CA ALA A 135 -7.08 -14.77 -17.02
C ALA A 135 -6.85 -16.15 -17.68
N ASN A 136 -5.93 -16.95 -17.13
CA ASN A 136 -5.47 -18.22 -17.71
C ASN A 136 -5.79 -19.46 -16.85
N TYR A 137 -6.79 -19.41 -15.96
CA TYR A 137 -7.19 -20.52 -15.06
C TYR A 137 -7.17 -21.91 -15.72
N PHE A 138 -7.75 -22.02 -16.91
CA PHE A 138 -7.86 -23.29 -17.63
C PHE A 138 -6.48 -23.84 -18.02
N SER A 139 -5.57 -22.99 -18.48
CA SER A 139 -4.20 -23.39 -18.86
C SER A 139 -3.45 -23.96 -17.66
N VAL A 140 -3.47 -23.25 -16.53
CA VAL A 140 -2.78 -23.68 -15.31
C VAL A 140 -3.40 -24.98 -14.76
N SER A 141 -4.72 -25.10 -14.84
CA SER A 141 -5.42 -26.34 -14.46
C SER A 141 -5.01 -27.54 -15.33
N GLU A 142 -4.89 -27.38 -16.65
CA GLU A 142 -4.39 -28.43 -17.55
C GLU A 142 -2.92 -28.76 -17.30
N TYR A 143 -2.10 -27.75 -17.00
CA TYR A 143 -0.69 -27.93 -16.62
C TYR A 143 -0.54 -28.81 -15.37
N LEU A 144 -1.36 -28.60 -14.35
CA LEU A 144 -1.42 -29.44 -13.15
C LEU A 144 -1.96 -30.85 -13.47
N LYS A 145 -2.99 -30.97 -14.32
CA LYS A 145 -3.55 -32.28 -14.71
C LYS A 145 -2.54 -33.17 -15.41
N GLN A 146 -1.67 -32.60 -16.25
CA GLN A 146 -0.55 -33.33 -16.87
C GLN A 146 0.44 -33.91 -15.85
N ARG A 147 0.44 -33.37 -14.62
CA ARG A 147 1.23 -33.85 -13.47
C ARG A 147 0.38 -34.64 -12.47
N ASN A 148 -0.79 -35.09 -12.91
CA ASN A 148 -1.77 -35.85 -12.13
C ASN A 148 -2.33 -35.11 -10.90
N ILE A 149 -2.30 -33.78 -10.90
CA ILE A 149 -2.92 -32.93 -9.89
C ILE A 149 -4.17 -32.31 -10.50
N ARG A 150 -5.36 -32.59 -9.95
CA ARG A 150 -6.63 -32.03 -10.48
C ARG A 150 -7.30 -31.14 -9.44
N PRO A 151 -7.54 -29.85 -9.71
CA PRO A 151 -8.33 -28.99 -8.83
C PRO A 151 -9.75 -29.55 -8.64
N LEU A 152 -10.28 -29.50 -7.41
CA LEU A 152 -11.59 -30.05 -7.02
C LEU A 152 -12.61 -28.98 -6.63
N PHE A 153 -12.17 -27.81 -6.18
CA PHE A 153 -13.00 -26.73 -5.66
C PHE A 153 -13.28 -25.62 -6.69
N LEU A 154 -12.67 -25.71 -7.87
CA LEU A 154 -12.92 -24.83 -9.03
C LEU A 154 -12.63 -23.35 -8.73
N THR A 155 -11.55 -23.09 -7.98
CA THR A 155 -11.08 -21.74 -7.69
C THR A 155 -9.64 -21.57 -8.15
N ASP A 156 -9.31 -20.36 -8.60
CA ASP A 156 -7.95 -20.02 -9.00
C ASP A 156 -6.97 -20.16 -7.84
N THR A 157 -7.44 -19.88 -6.61
CA THR A 157 -6.65 -19.98 -5.38
C THR A 157 -6.25 -21.41 -5.05
N GLU A 158 -7.14 -22.38 -5.29
CA GLU A 158 -6.78 -23.80 -5.20
C GLU A 158 -5.70 -24.13 -6.22
N VAL A 159 -5.87 -23.69 -7.47
CA VAL A 159 -4.89 -23.90 -8.54
C VAL A 159 -3.54 -23.30 -8.16
N SER A 160 -3.50 -22.07 -7.62
CA SER A 160 -2.25 -21.41 -7.25
C SER A 160 -1.50 -22.14 -6.14
N VAL A 161 -2.23 -22.62 -5.11
CA VAL A 161 -1.56 -23.30 -3.98
C VAL A 161 -1.09 -24.70 -4.36
N LEU A 162 -1.81 -25.40 -5.25
CA LEU A 162 -1.39 -26.68 -5.80
C LEU A 162 -0.15 -26.54 -6.70
N GLU A 163 -0.08 -25.47 -7.47
CA GLU A 163 1.13 -25.14 -8.24
C GLU A 163 2.30 -24.81 -7.32
N PHE A 164 2.09 -24.00 -6.28
CA PHE A 164 3.13 -23.71 -5.29
C PHE A 164 3.62 -24.99 -4.60
N ASP A 165 2.72 -25.87 -4.16
CA ASP A 165 3.07 -27.16 -3.54
C ASP A 165 3.84 -28.07 -4.50
N LEU A 166 3.42 -28.16 -5.77
CA LEU A 166 4.16 -28.89 -6.81
C LEU A 166 5.60 -28.37 -6.94
N LEU A 167 5.78 -27.06 -7.08
CA LEU A 167 7.10 -26.45 -7.25
C LEU A 167 7.97 -26.61 -5.99
N ASN A 168 7.37 -26.50 -4.80
CA ASN A 168 8.05 -26.61 -3.52
C ASN A 168 8.34 -28.06 -3.12
N ARG A 169 7.30 -28.86 -2.87
CA ARG A 169 7.40 -30.19 -2.26
C ARG A 169 7.89 -31.24 -3.25
N VAL A 170 7.37 -31.21 -4.49
CA VAL A 170 7.66 -32.24 -5.51
C VAL A 170 8.93 -31.89 -6.29
N TYR A 171 9.03 -30.68 -6.84
CA TYR A 171 10.18 -30.26 -7.65
C TYR A 171 11.35 -29.71 -6.84
N ARG A 172 11.13 -29.34 -5.57
CA ARG A 172 12.17 -28.86 -4.65
C ARG A 172 12.89 -27.62 -5.16
N TYR A 173 12.17 -26.73 -5.83
CA TYR A 173 12.74 -25.47 -6.27
C TYR A 173 13.06 -24.60 -5.05
N PRO A 174 14.23 -23.93 -5.02
CA PRO A 174 14.46 -22.82 -4.11
C PRO A 174 13.35 -21.78 -4.23
N LEU A 175 13.05 -21.07 -3.14
CA LEU A 175 11.96 -20.09 -3.11
C LEU A 175 12.05 -19.04 -4.22
N GLU A 176 13.25 -18.53 -4.52
CA GLU A 176 13.49 -17.62 -5.64
C GLU A 176 12.95 -18.18 -6.96
N TYR A 177 13.16 -19.47 -7.22
CA TYR A 177 12.78 -20.11 -8.48
C TYR A 177 11.29 -20.48 -8.51
N ILE A 178 10.69 -20.73 -7.35
CA ILE A 178 9.22 -20.83 -7.23
C ILE A 178 8.61 -19.47 -7.60
N ILE A 179 9.13 -18.38 -7.01
CA ILE A 179 8.66 -17.01 -7.31
C ILE A 179 8.85 -16.70 -8.80
N GLU A 180 10.01 -17.03 -9.38
CA GLU A 180 10.26 -16.86 -10.82
C GLU A 180 9.31 -17.69 -11.70
N SER A 181 8.89 -18.87 -11.24
CA SER A 181 7.93 -19.70 -11.97
C SER A 181 6.53 -19.09 -11.95
N LEU A 182 6.14 -18.41 -10.86
CA LEU A 182 4.81 -17.82 -10.71
C LEU A 182 4.72 -16.39 -11.27
N ALA A 183 5.71 -15.55 -10.97
CA ALA A 183 5.85 -14.17 -11.41
C ALA A 183 7.19 -14.00 -12.14
N PRO A 184 7.26 -14.37 -13.43
CA PRO A 184 8.51 -14.34 -14.19
C PRO A 184 9.05 -12.93 -14.37
N THR A 185 10.37 -12.79 -14.32
CA THR A 185 11.04 -11.52 -14.67
C THR A 185 11.17 -11.42 -16.18
N THR A 186 10.60 -10.38 -16.79
CA THR A 186 10.48 -10.22 -18.24
C THR A 186 11.18 -8.97 -18.77
N GLU A 187 11.35 -8.90 -20.09
CA GLU A 187 11.78 -7.69 -20.82
C GLU A 187 13.02 -7.02 -20.24
N SER A 188 13.02 -5.68 -20.12
CA SER A 188 14.16 -4.91 -19.63
C SER A 188 14.65 -5.33 -18.23
N ASP A 189 13.77 -5.83 -17.37
CA ASP A 189 14.19 -6.34 -16.07
C ASP A 189 15.00 -7.63 -16.19
N PHE A 190 14.63 -8.51 -17.10
CA PHE A 190 15.40 -9.72 -17.34
C PHE A 190 16.83 -9.40 -17.80
N ASP A 191 16.99 -8.38 -18.66
CA ASP A 191 18.29 -7.97 -19.17
C ASP A 191 19.18 -7.31 -18.10
N LEU A 192 18.56 -6.70 -17.08
CA LEU A 192 19.26 -6.13 -15.92
C LEU A 192 19.77 -7.19 -14.93
N LEU A 193 19.26 -8.44 -15.00
CA LEU A 193 19.74 -9.50 -14.13
C LEU A 193 21.17 -9.92 -14.49
N PRO A 194 21.98 -10.37 -13.51
CA PRO A 194 23.26 -11.02 -13.79
C PRO A 194 23.12 -12.20 -14.76
N SER A 195 24.06 -12.36 -15.69
CA SER A 195 23.98 -13.39 -16.76
C SER A 195 23.78 -14.82 -16.25
N ALA A 196 24.30 -15.12 -15.05
CA ALA A 196 24.08 -16.42 -14.39
C ALA A 196 22.60 -16.67 -14.04
N LYS A 197 21.89 -15.63 -13.54
CA LYS A 197 20.46 -15.70 -13.27
C LYS A 197 19.66 -15.79 -14.55
N GLN A 198 19.98 -14.98 -15.56
CA GLN A 198 19.33 -15.04 -16.88
C GLN A 198 19.32 -16.46 -17.46
N LYS A 199 20.46 -17.17 -17.40
CA LYS A 199 20.56 -18.54 -17.90
C LYS A 199 19.61 -19.52 -17.20
N ILE A 200 19.47 -19.40 -15.88
CA ILE A 200 18.60 -20.27 -15.08
C ILE A 200 17.13 -19.88 -15.29
N TYR A 201 16.81 -18.59 -15.23
CA TYR A 201 15.46 -18.08 -15.38
C TYR A 201 14.88 -18.41 -16.74
N ARG A 202 15.68 -18.33 -17.82
CA ARG A 202 15.24 -18.76 -19.15
C ARG A 202 14.81 -20.23 -19.19
N ARG A 203 15.47 -21.10 -18.42
CA ARG A 203 15.09 -22.53 -18.33
C ARG A 203 13.82 -22.72 -17.51
N ILE A 204 13.69 -21.97 -16.41
CA ILE A 204 12.50 -21.98 -15.56
C ILE A 204 11.29 -21.52 -16.39
N GLN A 205 11.37 -20.34 -16.99
CA GLN A 205 10.32 -19.78 -17.83
C GLN A 205 9.92 -20.75 -18.95
N ALA A 206 10.90 -21.31 -19.69
CA ALA A 206 10.60 -22.28 -20.75
C ALA A 206 9.87 -23.54 -20.25
N ALA A 207 10.10 -23.97 -19.01
CA ALA A 207 9.47 -25.17 -18.44
C ALA A 207 8.14 -24.88 -17.72
N GLN A 208 7.98 -23.68 -17.15
CA GLN A 208 6.93 -23.36 -16.18
C GLN A 208 5.89 -22.36 -16.71
N ILE A 209 6.12 -21.67 -17.84
CA ILE A 209 5.24 -20.57 -18.31
C ILE A 209 3.77 -20.96 -18.48
N HIS A 210 3.48 -22.23 -18.80
CA HIS A 210 2.10 -22.72 -18.93
C HIS A 210 1.39 -22.93 -17.58
N GLY A 211 2.17 -23.06 -16.50
CA GLY A 211 1.70 -23.04 -15.12
C GLY A 211 1.62 -21.63 -14.55
N SER A 212 2.47 -20.70 -14.99
CA SER A 212 2.51 -19.33 -14.46
C SER A 212 1.14 -18.64 -14.49
N PRO A 213 0.64 -18.14 -13.33
CA PRO A 213 -0.57 -17.34 -13.26
C PRO A 213 -0.51 -16.05 -14.10
N ASP A 214 -1.59 -15.75 -14.81
CA ASP A 214 -1.75 -14.51 -15.58
C ASP A 214 -3.09 -13.83 -15.25
N GLY A 215 -3.17 -12.53 -15.51
CA GLY A 215 -4.28 -11.67 -15.08
C GLY A 215 -4.03 -11.06 -13.68
N PRO A 216 -5.06 -10.43 -13.10
CA PRO A 216 -4.90 -9.71 -11.84
C PRO A 216 -4.80 -10.64 -10.63
N TRP A 217 -3.65 -10.68 -9.94
CA TRP A 217 -3.50 -11.49 -8.73
C TRP A 217 -2.47 -10.94 -7.73
N PHE A 218 -2.76 -11.12 -6.44
CA PHE A 218 -1.79 -10.94 -5.36
C PHE A 218 -1.89 -12.13 -4.41
N PHE A 219 -0.77 -12.81 -4.17
CA PHE A 219 -0.73 -13.94 -3.25
C PHE A 219 -0.14 -13.53 -1.91
N ILE A 220 -0.82 -13.93 -0.83
CA ILE A 220 -0.23 -14.01 0.50
C ILE A 220 -0.19 -15.49 0.89
N ILE A 221 0.96 -15.96 1.34
CA ILE A 221 1.21 -17.37 1.64
C ILE A 221 1.83 -17.48 3.03
N ALA A 222 1.14 -18.19 3.93
CA ALA A 222 1.68 -18.60 5.22
C ALA A 222 2.24 -20.02 5.10
N ARG A 223 3.47 -20.25 5.53
CA ARG A 223 4.19 -21.52 5.40
C ARG A 223 4.75 -21.98 6.74
N ASN A 224 4.64 -23.28 7.00
CA ASN A 224 5.43 -23.94 8.03
C ASN A 224 6.70 -24.53 7.41
N LEU A 225 7.86 -23.98 7.78
CA LEU A 225 9.17 -24.44 7.32
C LEU A 225 9.65 -25.56 8.24
N LEU A 226 9.28 -26.79 7.88
CA LEU A 226 9.71 -27.99 8.63
C LEU A 226 11.23 -28.13 8.66
N GLU A 227 11.87 -27.92 7.50
CA GLU A 227 13.31 -27.81 7.39
C GLU A 227 13.75 -26.48 8.03
N GLY A 228 14.30 -26.53 9.25
CA GLY A 228 14.77 -25.36 10.00
C GLY A 228 13.84 -24.86 11.11
N ASN A 229 12.71 -25.53 11.36
CA ASN A 229 11.75 -25.22 12.43
C ASN A 229 11.36 -23.73 12.47
N GLY A 230 10.83 -23.23 11.35
CA GLY A 230 10.47 -21.82 11.20
C GLY A 230 9.10 -21.62 10.59
N PHE A 231 8.65 -20.37 10.56
CA PHE A 231 7.43 -19.95 9.90
C PHE A 231 7.76 -18.87 8.88
N GLN A 232 6.97 -18.77 7.82
CA GLN A 232 7.17 -17.74 6.81
C GLN A 232 5.83 -17.17 6.33
N LEU A 233 5.76 -15.85 6.25
CA LEU A 233 4.71 -15.13 5.54
C LEU A 233 5.33 -14.55 4.27
N LEU A 234 4.71 -14.79 3.12
CA LEU A 234 5.23 -14.42 1.81
C LEU A 234 4.16 -13.64 1.04
N GLY A 235 4.52 -12.49 0.47
CA GLY A 235 3.68 -11.79 -0.51
C GLY A 235 4.31 -11.85 -1.90
N ILE A 236 3.55 -12.20 -2.94
CA ILE A 236 3.99 -12.22 -4.34
C ILE A 236 3.02 -11.39 -5.18
N THR A 237 3.54 -10.40 -5.88
CA THR A 237 2.78 -9.49 -6.74
C THR A 237 2.78 -9.97 -8.18
N ASP A 238 1.64 -9.84 -8.88
CA ASP A 238 1.57 -10.10 -10.32
C ASP A 238 2.48 -9.18 -11.14
N THR A 239 2.92 -9.65 -12.30
CA THR A 239 3.85 -8.95 -13.20
C THR A 239 3.23 -7.72 -13.86
N ALA A 240 1.90 -7.61 -13.91
CA ALA A 240 1.18 -6.50 -14.53
C ALA A 240 0.68 -5.45 -13.52
N MET A 241 1.02 -5.61 -12.22
CA MET A 241 0.68 -4.70 -11.13
C MET A 241 -0.82 -4.40 -11.02
N LEU A 242 -1.67 -5.41 -11.23
CA LEU A 242 -3.12 -5.23 -11.36
C LEU A 242 -3.87 -5.29 -10.02
N ARG A 243 -3.19 -5.65 -8.93
CA ARG A 243 -3.78 -5.68 -7.59
C ARG A 243 -2.99 -4.81 -6.60
N PRO A 244 -3.69 -4.11 -5.68
CA PRO A 244 -3.03 -3.35 -4.65
C PRO A 244 -2.44 -4.28 -3.59
N GLN A 245 -1.28 -3.85 -3.10
CA GLN A 245 -0.53 -4.54 -2.06
C GLN A 245 0.33 -3.53 -1.32
N VAL A 246 0.46 -3.70 -0.01
CA VAL A 246 1.35 -2.93 0.84
C VAL A 246 2.07 -3.89 1.76
N PHE A 247 3.39 -3.74 1.83
CA PHE A 247 4.25 -4.41 2.81
C PHE A 247 4.63 -3.42 3.90
N ALA A 248 4.79 -3.91 5.14
CA ALA A 248 5.32 -3.11 6.23
C ALA A 248 6.17 -3.91 7.22
N ILE A 249 7.08 -3.19 7.89
CA ILE A 249 7.88 -3.70 9.01
C ILE A 249 7.76 -2.73 10.19
N HIS A 250 7.51 -3.31 11.36
CA HIS A 250 7.74 -2.70 12.66
C HIS A 250 8.93 -3.42 13.31
N ASP A 251 9.98 -2.70 13.70
CA ASP A 251 11.23 -3.27 14.23
C ASP A 251 11.64 -2.63 15.57
N GLY A 252 11.21 -3.23 16.68
CA GLY A 252 11.50 -2.75 18.04
C GLY A 252 11.84 -3.88 19.00
N GLU A 253 11.42 -3.75 20.25
CA GLU A 253 11.45 -4.88 21.19
C GLU A 253 10.67 -6.09 20.69
N VAL A 254 9.62 -5.83 19.89
CA VAL A 254 8.92 -6.84 19.09
C VAL A 254 9.04 -6.45 17.62
N LYS A 255 9.41 -7.42 16.78
CA LYS A 255 9.48 -7.25 15.32
C LYS A 255 8.26 -7.90 14.67
N ILE A 256 7.56 -7.13 13.82
CA ILE A 256 6.31 -7.54 13.17
C ILE A 256 6.44 -7.26 11.67
N GLY A 257 6.13 -8.27 10.86
CA GLY A 257 6.02 -8.17 9.41
C GLY A 257 4.57 -8.24 8.98
N LEU A 258 4.14 -7.31 8.15
CA LEU A 258 2.75 -7.19 7.70
C LEU A 258 2.69 -7.10 6.18
N VAL A 259 1.68 -7.74 5.61
CA VAL A 259 1.36 -7.68 4.18
C VAL A 259 -0.16 -7.65 4.02
N CYS A 260 -0.67 -6.63 3.34
CA CYS A 260 -2.11 -6.41 3.16
C CYS A 260 -2.38 -5.84 1.77
N SER A 261 -3.64 -5.82 1.32
CA SER A 261 -4.00 -5.10 0.09
C SER A 261 -3.94 -3.58 0.23
N GLU A 262 -4.22 -3.07 1.44
CA GLU A 262 -4.29 -1.63 1.71
C GLU A 262 -3.57 -1.28 3.00
N LYS A 263 -2.99 -0.08 3.05
CA LYS A 263 -2.24 0.40 4.22
C LYS A 263 -3.12 0.50 5.48
N GLN A 264 -4.42 0.77 5.34
CA GLN A 264 -5.30 0.90 6.51
C GLN A 264 -5.44 -0.40 7.32
N ALA A 265 -5.35 -1.57 6.68
CA ALA A 265 -5.40 -2.84 7.40
C ALA A 265 -4.14 -3.06 8.25
N ILE A 266 -2.98 -2.63 7.75
CA ILE A 266 -1.70 -2.64 8.48
C ILE A 266 -1.80 -1.72 9.71
N ASP A 267 -2.25 -0.49 9.50
CA ASP A 267 -2.34 0.49 10.58
C ASP A 267 -3.41 0.13 11.61
N ALA A 268 -4.55 -0.43 11.20
CA ALA A 268 -5.56 -0.95 12.11
C ALA A 268 -5.01 -2.10 12.96
N THR A 269 -4.24 -3.01 12.36
CA THR A 269 -3.56 -4.11 13.07
C THR A 269 -2.57 -3.56 14.10
N LEU A 270 -1.71 -2.63 13.72
CA LEU A 270 -0.71 -2.05 14.63
C LEU A 270 -1.36 -1.24 15.76
N ARG A 271 -2.44 -0.49 15.49
CA ARG A 271 -3.21 0.21 16.54
C ARG A 271 -3.86 -0.75 17.52
N SER A 272 -4.46 -1.83 17.02
CA SER A 272 -5.05 -2.87 17.87
C SER A 272 -3.99 -3.48 18.78
N LEU A 273 -2.85 -3.90 18.22
CA LEU A 273 -1.74 -4.47 18.98
C LEU A 273 -1.14 -3.47 19.99
N ALA A 274 -0.94 -2.22 19.59
CA ALA A 274 -0.43 -1.16 20.47
C ALA A 274 -1.36 -0.84 21.65
N SER A 275 -2.67 -1.10 21.51
CA SER A 275 -3.64 -0.92 22.60
C SER A 275 -3.52 -2.00 23.70
N GLU A 276 -2.92 -3.15 23.38
CA GLU A 276 -2.73 -4.27 24.30
C GLU A 276 -1.26 -4.46 24.73
N ASP A 277 -0.30 -4.07 23.90
CA ASP A 277 1.13 -4.20 24.13
C ASP A 277 1.88 -2.90 23.80
N SER A 278 2.34 -2.22 24.84
CA SER A 278 3.05 -0.94 24.74
C SER A 278 4.37 -0.99 23.99
N ARG A 279 4.92 -2.18 23.74
CA ARG A 279 6.13 -2.38 22.93
C ARG A 279 5.87 -2.17 21.43
N VAL A 280 4.59 -2.16 21.02
CA VAL A 280 4.17 -1.97 19.63
C VAL A 280 3.84 -0.49 19.40
N CYS A 281 4.47 0.10 18.39
CA CYS A 281 4.11 1.41 17.88
C CYS A 281 2.92 1.28 16.92
N PRO A 282 1.90 2.16 16.99
CA PRO A 282 0.75 2.14 16.07
C PRO A 282 1.11 2.57 14.63
N VAL A 283 2.36 2.95 14.38
CA VAL A 283 2.90 3.36 13.08
C VAL A 283 4.08 2.45 12.74
N ALA A 284 4.05 1.81 11.57
CA ALA A 284 5.16 1.00 11.10
C ALA A 284 6.37 1.89 10.74
N ASP A 285 7.57 1.30 10.75
CA ASP A 285 8.79 2.04 10.42
C ASP A 285 8.99 2.20 8.93
N LYS A 286 8.46 1.24 8.17
CA LYS A 286 8.55 1.22 6.72
C LYS A 286 7.25 0.69 6.14
N TYR A 287 6.78 1.37 5.11
CA TYR A 287 5.71 0.93 4.21
C TYR A 287 6.26 0.97 2.79
N TRP A 288 5.92 -0.01 1.97
CA TRP A 288 6.26 0.03 0.55
C TRP A 288 5.32 -0.80 -0.30
N ASN A 289 5.20 -0.38 -1.56
CA ASN A 289 4.67 -1.19 -2.65
C ASN A 289 5.86 -1.70 -3.48
N ALA A 290 5.62 -2.65 -4.37
CA ALA A 290 6.65 -3.31 -5.16
C ALA A 290 6.07 -3.84 -6.47
N ARG A 291 6.91 -3.89 -7.50
CA ARG A 291 6.53 -4.33 -8.84
C ARG A 291 6.83 -5.80 -9.07
N GLY A 292 5.81 -6.58 -9.43
CA GLY A 292 5.99 -8.01 -9.76
C GLY A 292 7.00 -8.21 -10.90
N GLY A 293 7.85 -9.22 -10.76
CA GLY A 293 8.84 -9.56 -11.78
C GLY A 293 10.01 -8.56 -11.93
N SER A 294 10.12 -7.54 -11.07
CA SER A 294 11.19 -6.54 -11.15
C SER A 294 12.59 -7.14 -11.01
N SER A 295 13.60 -6.49 -11.58
CA SER A 295 15.01 -6.86 -11.41
C SER A 295 15.61 -6.41 -10.07
N ASP A 296 14.92 -5.53 -9.35
CA ASP A 296 15.42 -4.96 -8.08
C ASP A 296 15.06 -5.84 -6.88
N ASP A 297 13.78 -6.24 -6.78
CA ASP A 297 13.24 -7.01 -5.65
C ASP A 297 12.32 -8.17 -6.06
N GLY A 298 11.97 -8.28 -7.35
CA GLY A 298 11.05 -9.29 -7.88
C GLY A 298 9.58 -9.09 -7.51
N GLY A 299 9.22 -8.01 -6.80
CA GLY A 299 7.87 -7.75 -6.31
C GLY A 299 7.40 -8.73 -5.25
N SER A 300 8.34 -9.36 -4.53
CA SER A 300 8.06 -10.43 -3.58
C SER A 300 8.90 -10.31 -2.32
N PHE A 301 8.27 -10.47 -1.16
CA PHE A 301 8.91 -10.33 0.14
C PHE A 301 8.48 -11.45 1.10
N SER A 302 9.47 -12.03 1.77
CA SER A 302 9.30 -13.09 2.76
C SER A 302 9.67 -12.60 4.15
N PHE A 303 8.72 -12.70 5.09
CA PHE A 303 8.92 -12.49 6.52
C PHE A 303 9.12 -13.86 7.17
N THR A 304 10.37 -14.20 7.45
CA THR A 304 10.76 -15.52 7.94
C THR A 304 11.10 -15.45 9.43
N LEU A 305 10.36 -16.21 10.22
CA LEU A 305 10.54 -16.34 11.66
C LEU A 305 11.25 -17.66 11.95
N THR A 306 12.44 -17.60 12.55
CA THR A 306 13.23 -18.79 12.93
C THR A 306 13.65 -18.74 14.37
N GLY A 307 14.02 -19.89 14.93
CA GLY A 307 14.43 -20.03 16.32
C GLY A 307 13.40 -20.76 17.17
N ASP A 308 13.57 -20.69 18.48
CA ASP A 308 12.73 -21.41 19.43
C ASP A 308 12.11 -20.41 20.40
N ALA A 309 10.78 -20.33 20.41
CA ALA A 309 10.02 -19.45 21.29
C ALA A 309 10.21 -19.79 22.78
N SER A 310 10.64 -21.02 23.10
CA SER A 310 10.98 -21.43 24.46
C SER A 310 12.40 -21.09 24.87
N SER A 311 13.26 -20.67 23.92
CA SER A 311 14.62 -20.24 24.22
C SER A 311 14.68 -18.82 24.78
N SER A 312 15.72 -18.50 25.54
CA SER A 312 15.95 -17.14 26.06
C SER A 312 16.24 -16.10 24.98
N GLN A 313 16.65 -16.53 23.78
CA GLN A 313 16.85 -15.66 22.62
C GLN A 313 15.55 -15.42 21.83
N GLY A 314 14.50 -16.22 22.08
CA GLY A 314 13.24 -16.14 21.37
C GLY A 314 13.35 -16.52 19.88
N MET A 315 12.39 -16.04 19.10
CA MET A 315 12.41 -16.17 17.65
C MET A 315 12.85 -14.86 16.97
N THR A 316 13.53 -14.99 15.84
CA THR A 316 14.04 -13.85 15.05
C THR A 316 13.26 -13.73 13.74
N LEU A 317 12.74 -12.53 13.45
CA LEU A 317 12.05 -12.23 12.20
C LEU A 317 12.98 -11.51 11.22
N VAL A 318 13.14 -12.06 10.01
CA VAL A 318 13.91 -11.42 8.92
C VAL A 318 13.04 -11.25 7.69
N CYS A 319 13.03 -10.05 7.12
CA CYS A 319 12.35 -9.75 5.86
C CYS A 319 13.35 -9.77 4.71
N ARG A 320 13.10 -10.56 3.66
CA ARG A 320 13.95 -10.62 2.45
C ARG A 320 13.13 -10.51 1.17
N ASP A 321 13.70 -9.86 0.16
CA ASP A 321 13.14 -9.85 -1.19
C ASP A 321 13.36 -11.19 -1.94
N LYS A 322 12.89 -11.28 -3.20
CA LYS A 322 13.04 -12.47 -4.07
C LYS A 322 14.49 -12.95 -4.18
N PHE A 323 15.45 -12.03 -4.14
CA PHE A 323 16.87 -12.31 -4.34
C PHE A 323 17.62 -12.58 -3.02
N GLY A 324 16.91 -12.58 -1.89
CA GLY A 324 17.46 -12.85 -0.57
C GLY A 324 18.09 -11.64 0.11
N LYS A 325 17.96 -10.44 -0.45
CA LYS A 325 18.45 -9.21 0.16
C LYS A 325 17.50 -8.77 1.28
N GLU A 326 18.07 -8.43 2.42
CA GLU A 326 17.32 -8.06 3.61
C GLU A 326 16.71 -6.66 3.49
N VAL A 327 15.45 -6.53 3.89
CA VAL A 327 14.78 -5.24 4.07
C VAL A 327 15.00 -4.78 5.51
N ALA A 328 15.96 -3.88 5.70
CA ALA A 328 16.28 -3.33 7.00
C ALA A 328 15.49 -2.05 7.32
N THR A 329 15.27 -1.80 8.61
CA THR A 329 14.86 -0.51 9.17
C THR A 329 16.08 0.32 9.57
N PRO A 330 15.93 1.63 9.86
CA PRO A 330 17.06 2.49 10.23
C PRO A 330 17.81 1.95 11.46
N ALA A 331 19.11 1.71 11.33
CA ALA A 331 19.94 1.17 12.41
C ALA A 331 20.27 2.23 13.48
N GLY A 332 20.43 1.80 14.74
CA GLY A 332 20.88 2.66 15.84
C GLY A 332 19.86 3.71 16.35
N LYS A 333 18.63 3.70 15.82
CA LYS A 333 17.52 4.53 16.32
C LYS A 333 16.87 3.88 17.54
N LYS A 334 16.49 4.70 18.52
CA LYS A 334 15.77 4.30 19.74
C LYS A 334 14.28 4.54 19.57
N ARG A 335 13.45 3.62 20.06
CA ARG A 335 12.00 3.80 20.15
C ARG A 335 11.59 4.55 21.41
N LEU A 336 10.42 5.15 21.35
CA LEU A 336 9.74 5.67 22.53
C LEU A 336 9.14 4.50 23.32
N ASP A 337 9.43 4.45 24.63
CA ASP A 337 8.59 3.73 25.58
C ASP A 337 7.51 4.69 26.07
N ILE A 338 6.26 4.42 25.67
CA ILE A 338 5.12 5.30 25.94
C ILE A 338 4.72 5.30 27.43
N ASN A 339 5.09 4.26 28.19
CA ASN A 339 4.74 4.11 29.60
C ASN A 339 5.61 4.94 30.52
N LEU A 340 6.79 5.37 30.05
CA LEU A 340 7.64 6.25 30.85
C LEU A 340 6.96 7.61 31.01
N PRO A 341 6.92 8.17 32.23
CA PRO A 341 6.44 9.53 32.42
C PRO A 341 7.35 10.51 31.69
N ILE A 342 6.80 11.65 31.26
CA ILE A 342 7.62 12.73 30.73
C ILE A 342 8.50 13.24 31.88
N GLY A 343 9.82 13.07 31.74
CA GLY A 343 10.79 13.53 32.73
C GLY A 343 10.88 15.06 32.80
N SER A 344 11.53 15.55 33.86
CA SER A 344 11.80 17.00 34.04
C SER A 344 12.94 17.53 33.19
N GLU A 345 13.79 16.65 32.64
CA GLU A 345 14.87 17.02 31.73
C GLU A 345 14.33 17.23 30.30
N ASN A 346 13.83 18.43 30.03
CA ASN A 346 13.38 18.85 28.70
C ASN A 346 14.49 18.90 27.63
N GLY A 347 15.74 18.52 27.94
CA GLY A 347 16.86 18.52 27.00
C GLY A 347 17.00 19.86 26.26
N ASP A 348 17.18 19.82 24.93
CA ASP A 348 17.18 20.99 24.02
C ASP A 348 15.74 21.42 23.59
N GLY A 349 14.75 21.13 24.43
CA GLY A 349 13.35 21.49 24.23
C GLY A 349 13.11 23.00 24.28
N MET A 350 12.00 23.44 23.69
CA MET A 350 11.61 24.86 23.69
C MET A 350 10.93 25.26 24.99
N THR A 351 11.04 26.54 25.36
CA THR A 351 10.35 27.08 26.53
C THR A 351 8.85 27.19 26.28
N THR A 352 8.08 27.06 27.35
CA THR A 352 6.61 27.16 27.28
C THR A 352 6.18 28.55 26.81
N GLU A 353 6.89 29.59 27.25
CA GLU A 353 6.64 30.99 26.89
C GLU A 353 6.79 31.19 25.38
N PHE A 354 7.85 30.64 24.77
CA PHE A 354 8.09 30.76 23.34
C PHE A 354 7.01 30.04 22.52
N ILE A 355 6.66 28.80 22.90
CA ILE A 355 5.58 28.04 22.24
C ILE A 355 4.26 28.82 22.30
N ARG A 356 3.91 29.31 23.50
CA ARG A 356 2.68 30.07 23.73
C ARG A 356 2.64 31.37 22.93
N GLU A 357 3.74 32.13 22.94
CA GLU A 357 3.86 33.39 22.19
C GLU A 357 3.58 33.16 20.70
N LYS A 358 4.23 32.16 20.10
CA LYS A 358 4.09 31.85 18.67
C LYS A 358 2.69 31.36 18.30
N LEU A 359 2.08 30.53 19.14
CA LEU A 359 0.69 30.09 18.93
C LEU A 359 -0.30 31.25 18.99
N LEU A 360 -0.16 32.15 19.97
CA LEU A 360 -1.05 33.31 20.10
C LEU A 360 -0.87 34.31 18.96
N ALA A 361 0.35 34.43 18.41
CA ALA A 361 0.65 35.25 17.24
C ALA A 361 0.19 34.62 15.92
N GLY A 362 -0.16 33.32 15.90
CA GLY A 362 -0.46 32.59 14.67
C GLY A 362 0.79 32.27 13.82
N ASP A 363 1.98 32.32 14.40
CA ASP A 363 3.28 32.14 13.73
C ASP A 363 3.66 30.65 13.69
N SER A 364 2.92 29.88 12.90
CA SER A 364 3.10 28.43 12.75
C SER A 364 4.45 28.07 12.11
N GLU A 365 4.83 28.79 11.04
CA GLU A 365 6.03 28.54 10.25
C GLU A 365 7.31 28.63 11.08
N THR A 366 7.46 29.69 11.89
CA THR A 366 8.65 29.86 12.75
C THR A 366 8.74 28.74 13.78
N LEU A 367 7.62 28.38 14.41
CA LEU A 367 7.62 27.38 15.47
C LEU A 367 7.87 25.96 14.92
N SER A 368 7.25 25.59 13.80
CA SER A 368 7.50 24.28 13.16
C SER A 368 8.93 24.17 12.65
N SER A 369 9.47 25.23 12.03
CA SER A 369 10.85 25.24 11.52
C SER A 369 11.86 25.09 12.65
N ALA A 370 11.68 25.84 13.74
CA ALA A 370 12.54 25.73 14.91
C ALA A 370 12.48 24.32 15.55
N MET A 371 11.31 23.66 15.52
CA MET A 371 11.16 22.31 16.08
C MET A 371 11.81 21.26 15.20
N MET A 372 11.67 21.36 13.86
CA MET A 372 12.36 20.49 12.92
C MET A 372 13.89 20.63 13.04
N GLU A 373 14.41 21.84 13.20
CA GLU A 373 15.85 22.10 13.37
C GLU A 373 16.41 21.53 14.69
N ARG A 374 15.64 21.62 15.78
CA ARG A 374 16.02 21.07 17.09
C ARG A 374 15.80 19.57 17.22
N MET A 375 14.90 19.00 16.41
CA MET A 375 14.50 17.59 16.48
C MET A 375 15.68 16.63 16.66
N PRO A 376 16.82 16.74 15.95
CA PRO A 376 17.93 15.79 16.12
C PRO A 376 18.56 15.80 17.51
N ARG A 377 18.52 16.95 18.19
CA ARG A 377 19.13 17.18 19.51
C ARG A 377 18.16 16.91 20.67
N CYS A 378 16.86 16.99 20.40
CA CYS A 378 15.82 16.68 21.38
C CYS A 378 15.81 15.19 21.78
N ASN A 379 15.58 14.90 23.06
CA ASN A 379 15.16 13.58 23.53
C ASN A 379 13.63 13.41 23.33
N TYR A 380 13.08 12.22 23.64
CA TYR A 380 11.64 12.01 23.49
C TYR A 380 10.79 12.84 24.45
N ASP A 381 11.28 13.12 25.66
CA ASP A 381 10.56 13.95 26.63
C ASP A 381 10.36 15.37 26.11
N ALA A 382 11.37 15.98 25.50
CA ALA A 382 11.27 17.28 24.83
C ALA A 382 10.20 17.29 23.71
N VAL A 383 10.17 16.23 22.90
CA VAL A 383 9.18 16.09 21.80
C VAL A 383 7.76 15.92 22.35
N ARG A 384 7.59 15.09 23.38
CA ARG A 384 6.30 14.86 24.05
C ARG A 384 5.81 16.12 24.76
N SER A 385 6.68 16.80 25.51
CA SER A 385 6.41 18.09 26.15
C SER A 385 5.98 19.13 25.13
N PHE A 386 6.72 19.27 24.02
CA PHE A 386 6.36 20.19 22.94
C PHE A 386 4.95 19.88 22.38
N ALA A 387 4.71 18.63 22.00
CA ALA A 387 3.44 18.21 21.40
C ALA A 387 2.26 18.39 22.38
N GLN A 388 2.47 18.07 23.66
CA GLN A 388 1.48 18.28 24.72
C GLN A 388 1.19 19.78 24.92
N LEU A 389 2.22 20.62 25.04
CA LEU A 389 2.05 22.06 25.23
C LEU A 389 1.34 22.71 24.04
N VAL A 390 1.68 22.32 22.80
CA VAL A 390 0.99 22.79 21.60
C VAL A 390 -0.49 22.40 21.63
N ALA A 391 -0.80 21.14 21.98
CA ALA A 391 -2.17 20.67 22.08
C ALA A 391 -2.96 21.37 23.20
N GLU A 392 -2.37 21.60 24.36
CA GLU A 392 -2.99 22.33 25.46
C GLU A 392 -3.25 23.80 25.12
N HIS A 393 -2.26 24.48 24.55
CA HIS A 393 -2.35 25.90 24.20
C HIS A 393 -3.26 26.17 23.00
N SER A 394 -3.54 25.15 22.16
CA SER A 394 -4.55 25.22 21.09
C SER A 394 -5.95 25.60 21.60
N ARG A 395 -6.23 25.38 22.90
CA ARG A 395 -7.53 25.65 23.52
C ARG A 395 -7.74 27.12 23.89
N ILE A 396 -6.69 27.95 23.84
CA ILE A 396 -6.74 29.34 24.30
C ILE A 396 -7.56 30.24 23.36
N SER A 397 -7.40 30.06 22.04
CA SER A 397 -8.11 30.86 21.03
C SER A 397 -8.17 30.11 19.68
N ASP A 398 -9.03 30.55 18.76
CA ASP A 398 -9.08 29.98 17.41
C ASP A 398 -7.79 30.23 16.60
N THR A 399 -7.11 31.36 16.85
CA THR A 399 -5.79 31.65 16.26
C THR A 399 -4.76 30.62 16.73
N ALA A 400 -4.69 30.38 18.05
CA ALA A 400 -3.79 29.38 18.60
C ALA A 400 -4.13 27.96 18.12
N ARG A 401 -5.41 27.63 17.95
CA ARG A 401 -5.83 26.34 17.41
C ARG A 401 -5.41 26.16 15.95
N SER A 402 -5.64 27.18 15.12
CA SER A 402 -5.27 27.12 13.69
C SER A 402 -3.75 26.94 13.55
N ALA A 403 -2.96 27.70 14.32
CA ALA A 403 -1.51 27.56 14.35
C ALA A 403 -1.06 26.18 14.86
N ALA A 404 -1.68 25.66 15.93
CA ALA A 404 -1.37 24.33 16.46
C ALA A 404 -1.63 23.22 15.44
N ILE A 405 -2.74 23.29 14.70
CA ILE A 405 -3.02 22.36 13.59
C ILE A 405 -1.92 22.47 12.54
N GLU A 406 -1.61 23.67 12.05
CA GLU A 406 -0.58 23.86 11.01
C GLU A 406 0.82 23.38 11.45
N ILE A 407 1.22 23.65 12.70
CA ILE A 407 2.51 23.21 13.25
C ILE A 407 2.59 21.69 13.29
N LEU A 408 1.59 21.04 13.88
CA LEU A 408 1.61 19.59 14.04
C LEU A 408 1.44 18.87 12.71
N THR A 409 0.63 19.42 11.79
CA THR A 409 0.51 18.93 10.41
C THR A 409 1.84 19.03 9.67
N THR A 410 2.56 20.15 9.81
CA THR A 410 3.90 20.30 9.22
C THR A 410 4.87 19.24 9.74
N LEU A 411 4.85 18.95 11.04
CA LEU A 411 5.69 17.90 11.65
C LEU A 411 5.27 16.48 11.20
N ASN A 412 3.98 16.24 10.97
CA ASN A 412 3.47 14.98 10.43
C ASN A 412 3.96 14.75 8.98
N ASP A 413 3.81 15.77 8.15
CA ASP A 413 3.99 15.67 6.71
C ASP A 413 5.45 15.74 6.28
N MET A 414 6.21 16.70 6.82
CA MET A 414 7.56 16.99 6.33
C MET A 414 8.56 15.90 6.75
N ARG A 415 9.60 15.73 5.92
CA ARG A 415 10.75 14.85 6.20
C ARG A 415 11.90 15.70 6.72
N TYR A 416 12.42 15.32 7.88
CA TYR A 416 13.48 16.03 8.57
C TYR A 416 14.28 15.05 9.46
N PRO A 417 15.54 15.37 9.80
CA PRO A 417 16.38 14.48 10.59
C PRO A 417 15.81 14.30 12.01
N THR A 418 15.87 13.07 12.51
CA THR A 418 15.29 12.69 13.82
C THR A 418 16.35 12.38 14.88
N GLY A 419 17.63 12.44 14.52
CA GLY A 419 18.75 12.14 15.42
C GLY A 419 18.67 10.69 15.90
N SER A 420 18.71 10.46 17.21
CA SER A 420 18.63 9.11 17.77
C SER A 420 17.21 8.51 17.82
N LYS A 421 16.17 9.26 17.44
CA LYS A 421 14.76 8.84 17.58
C LYS A 421 14.27 8.14 16.31
N MET A 422 13.46 7.10 16.48
CA MET A 422 12.73 6.48 15.36
C MET A 422 11.63 7.41 14.87
N ARG A 423 11.51 7.59 13.55
CA ARG A 423 10.49 8.48 12.96
C ARG A 423 9.06 8.03 13.31
N SER A 424 8.78 6.74 13.29
CA SER A 424 7.45 6.19 13.65
C SER A 424 7.03 6.59 15.07
N SER A 425 7.95 6.61 16.04
CA SER A 425 7.69 7.10 17.40
C SER A 425 7.46 8.62 17.46
N VAL A 426 8.17 9.40 16.64
CA VAL A 426 7.89 10.85 16.53
C VAL A 426 6.49 11.09 15.95
N LEU A 427 6.13 10.35 14.90
CA LEU A 427 4.80 10.41 14.29
C LEU A 427 3.70 9.98 15.26
N GLN A 428 3.92 8.93 16.06
CA GLN A 428 2.99 8.52 17.12
C GLN A 428 2.67 9.68 18.07
N VAL A 429 3.68 10.44 18.51
CA VAL A 429 3.51 11.59 19.41
C VAL A 429 2.78 12.75 18.73
N VAL A 430 3.20 13.10 17.51
CA VAL A 430 2.60 14.21 16.75
C VAL A 430 1.15 13.93 16.37
N GLN A 431 0.84 12.71 15.92
CA GLN A 431 -0.51 12.30 15.54
C GLN A 431 -1.44 12.25 16.76
N ALA A 432 -0.97 11.76 17.91
CA ALA A 432 -1.74 11.80 19.15
C ALA A 432 -2.05 13.25 19.59
N ALA A 433 -1.12 14.19 19.39
CA ALA A 433 -1.35 15.60 19.66
C ALA A 433 -2.36 16.23 18.68
N LEU A 434 -2.28 15.92 17.38
CA LEU A 434 -3.29 16.34 16.38
C LEU A 434 -4.68 15.85 16.78
N ASP A 435 -4.82 14.57 17.11
CA ASP A 435 -6.09 13.98 17.55
C ASP A 435 -6.65 14.69 18.78
N SER A 436 -5.79 15.04 19.75
CA SER A 436 -6.18 15.81 20.93
C SER A 436 -6.68 17.22 20.57
N VAL A 437 -6.02 17.90 19.63
CA VAL A 437 -6.44 19.22 19.15
C VAL A 437 -7.79 19.15 18.44
N PHE A 438 -7.98 18.17 17.55
CA PHE A 438 -9.23 18.00 16.81
C PHE A 438 -10.40 17.63 17.73
N LYS A 439 -10.20 16.71 18.69
CA LYS A 439 -11.21 16.32 19.68
C LYS A 439 -11.57 17.44 20.65
N ALA A 440 -10.69 18.43 20.84
CA ALA A 440 -10.96 19.59 21.68
C ALA A 440 -11.75 20.71 20.96
N VAL A 441 -12.05 20.56 19.67
CA VAL A 441 -12.88 21.51 18.92
C VAL A 441 -14.31 21.50 19.48
N PRO A 442 -14.94 22.67 19.69
CA PRO A 442 -16.33 22.73 20.15
C PRO A 442 -17.29 22.00 19.21
N GLN A 443 -18.13 21.13 19.77
CA GLN A 443 -19.19 20.41 19.04
C GLN A 443 -20.11 21.38 18.29
N ILE A 444 -20.68 20.92 17.16
CA ILE A 444 -21.59 21.72 16.32
C ILE A 444 -22.87 22.15 17.07
N THR A 445 -23.26 21.38 18.08
CA THR A 445 -24.37 21.62 19.00
C THR A 445 -24.00 22.55 20.17
N GLY A 446 -22.72 22.81 20.39
CA GLY A 446 -22.22 23.56 21.54
C GLY A 446 -22.45 25.08 21.43
N SER A 447 -22.76 25.71 22.56
CA SER A 447 -22.82 27.17 22.70
C SER A 447 -21.42 27.75 22.93
N GLY A 448 -21.01 28.75 22.15
CA GLY A 448 -19.73 29.46 22.31
C GLY A 448 -19.16 29.89 20.95
N ALA A 449 -18.48 31.04 20.88
CA ALA A 449 -17.89 31.52 19.63
C ALA A 449 -16.67 30.67 19.26
N SER A 450 -16.66 30.09 18.06
CA SER A 450 -15.47 29.46 17.48
C SER A 450 -15.55 29.43 15.97
N LYS A 451 -14.41 29.59 15.31
CA LYS A 451 -14.21 29.40 13.87
C LYS A 451 -14.39 27.94 13.43
N HIS A 452 -14.16 26.99 14.34
CA HIS A 452 -14.20 25.56 14.06
C HIS A 452 -15.38 24.89 14.76
N ARG A 453 -16.04 23.95 14.09
CA ARG A 453 -17.07 23.09 14.71
C ARG A 453 -16.79 21.63 14.46
N LEU A 454 -16.92 20.81 15.50
CA LEU A 454 -16.77 19.37 15.42
C LEU A 454 -18.12 18.70 15.16
N ILE A 455 -18.14 17.74 14.25
CA ILE A 455 -19.24 16.79 14.07
C ILE A 455 -18.66 15.38 14.09
N GLU A 456 -19.37 14.49 14.76
CA GLU A 456 -19.03 13.09 14.96
C GLU A 456 -20.22 12.21 14.60
N PHE A 457 -20.00 10.89 14.51
CA PHE A 457 -21.04 9.93 14.13
C PHE A 457 -22.30 10.14 14.97
N GLU A 458 -22.19 10.19 16.30
CA GLU A 458 -23.29 10.32 17.25
C GLU A 458 -24.05 11.65 17.12
N THR A 459 -23.41 12.69 16.57
CA THR A 459 -23.99 14.04 16.42
C THR A 459 -24.39 14.37 14.98
N ARG A 460 -24.25 13.42 14.05
CA ARG A 460 -24.44 13.62 12.61
C ARG A 460 -25.80 14.22 12.24
N ASP A 461 -26.84 13.87 12.97
CA ASP A 461 -28.21 14.35 12.74
C ASP A 461 -28.41 15.81 13.17
N SER A 462 -27.44 16.40 13.87
CA SER A 462 -27.43 17.81 14.27
C SER A 462 -26.71 18.73 13.28
N LEU A 463 -26.38 18.21 12.08
CA LEU A 463 -25.71 19.00 11.05
C LEU A 463 -26.54 20.25 10.68
N ARG A 464 -25.86 21.40 10.62
CA ARG A 464 -26.44 22.70 10.26
C ARG A 464 -25.45 23.52 9.44
N GLY A 465 -25.94 24.60 8.81
CA GLY A 465 -25.07 25.58 8.16
C GLY A 465 -24.17 26.35 9.14
N PRO A 466 -23.09 26.99 8.63
CA PRO A 466 -22.18 27.77 9.46
C PRO A 466 -22.89 29.01 10.02
N ALA A 467 -22.73 29.26 11.31
CA ALA A 467 -23.16 30.49 11.95
C ALA A 467 -22.14 31.62 11.70
N SER A 468 -22.49 32.86 12.08
CA SER A 468 -21.56 33.99 11.95
C SER A 468 -20.25 33.72 12.71
N GLY A 469 -19.13 33.84 12.01
CA GLY A 469 -17.79 33.58 12.55
C GLY A 469 -17.31 32.13 12.42
N GLU A 470 -18.17 31.18 12.03
CA GLU A 470 -17.80 29.79 11.75
C GLU A 470 -17.32 29.65 10.30
N ASP A 471 -16.25 28.88 10.08
CA ASP A 471 -15.57 28.76 8.78
C ASP A 471 -15.24 27.30 8.42
N THR A 472 -14.77 26.52 9.40
CA THR A 472 -14.29 25.14 9.18
C THR A 472 -15.13 24.12 9.94
N LEU A 473 -15.63 23.11 9.23
CA LEU A 473 -16.26 21.93 9.82
C LEU A 473 -15.19 20.83 9.99
N VAL A 474 -14.97 20.41 11.23
CA VAL A 474 -14.09 19.31 11.61
C VAL A 474 -14.95 18.05 11.77
N ILE A 475 -14.58 16.97 11.10
CA ILE A 475 -15.34 15.73 11.03
C ILE A 475 -14.46 14.62 11.61
N ASN A 476 -14.91 14.02 12.71
CA ASN A 476 -14.30 12.79 13.23
C ASN A 476 -14.88 11.61 12.45
N ALA A 477 -14.08 10.98 11.59
CA ALA A 477 -14.52 9.86 10.75
C ALA A 477 -14.73 8.56 11.55
N ALA A 478 -14.29 8.51 12.81
CA ALA A 478 -14.52 7.34 13.67
C ALA A 478 -16.03 7.06 13.81
N GLY A 479 -16.40 5.78 13.68
CA GLY A 479 -17.80 5.32 13.73
C GLY A 479 -18.53 5.36 12.40
N PHE A 480 -18.12 6.20 11.45
CA PHE A 480 -18.71 6.23 10.10
C PHE A 480 -18.27 5.02 9.27
N GLN A 481 -19.22 4.43 8.56
CA GLN A 481 -18.96 3.29 7.68
C GLN A 481 -18.22 3.74 6.40
N PRO A 482 -17.32 2.92 5.83
CA PRO A 482 -16.54 3.34 4.67
C PRO A 482 -17.35 3.60 3.37
N GLU A 483 -18.41 2.82 3.14
CA GLU A 483 -19.15 2.81 1.86
C GLU A 483 -20.66 3.04 1.99
N LEU A 484 -21.23 2.76 3.17
CA LEU A 484 -22.67 2.75 3.42
C LEU A 484 -23.26 4.17 3.49
N ASP A 485 -24.59 4.26 3.66
CA ASP A 485 -25.31 5.54 3.68
C ASP A 485 -24.89 6.43 4.86
N ASP A 486 -24.39 5.85 5.95
CA ASP A 486 -23.88 6.51 7.14
C ASP A 486 -22.36 6.75 7.08
N ARG A 487 -21.85 7.05 5.89
CA ARG A 487 -20.47 7.46 5.65
C ARG A 487 -20.23 8.95 5.87
N ASP A 488 -19.02 9.30 6.30
CA ASP A 488 -18.60 10.68 6.58
C ASP A 488 -18.52 11.56 5.32
N SER A 489 -18.20 10.99 4.16
CA SER A 489 -18.22 11.73 2.88
C SER A 489 -19.60 12.29 2.54
N LYS A 490 -20.68 11.66 3.02
CA LYS A 490 -22.04 12.21 2.89
C LYS A 490 -22.24 13.46 3.75
N ILE A 491 -21.65 13.50 4.95
CA ILE A 491 -21.68 14.69 5.82
C ILE A 491 -21.02 15.88 5.11
N ILE A 492 -19.92 15.66 4.38
CA ILE A 492 -19.27 16.70 3.59
C ILE A 492 -20.22 17.25 2.52
N ILE A 493 -20.92 16.36 1.78
CA ILE A 493 -21.89 16.76 0.74
C ILE A 493 -23.01 17.62 1.35
N ASP A 494 -23.61 17.15 2.44
CA ASP A 494 -24.74 17.83 3.06
C ASP A 494 -24.30 19.15 3.71
N ALA A 495 -23.13 19.19 4.34
CA ALA A 495 -22.54 20.39 4.92
C ALA A 495 -22.19 21.44 3.85
N PHE A 496 -21.66 21.01 2.70
CA PHE A 496 -21.39 21.89 1.58
C PHE A 496 -22.66 22.58 1.06
N ARG A 497 -23.75 21.81 0.93
CA ARG A 497 -25.08 22.35 0.54
C ARG A 497 -25.61 23.35 1.55
N LEU A 498 -25.27 23.17 2.83
CA LEU A 498 -25.63 24.09 3.92
C LEU A 498 -24.70 25.32 4.03
N GLY A 499 -23.67 25.42 3.19
CA GLY A 499 -22.81 26.61 3.08
C GLY A 499 -21.39 26.45 3.61
N TRP A 500 -21.02 25.30 4.20
CA TRP A 500 -19.64 25.05 4.61
C TRP A 500 -18.72 24.95 3.39
N ARG A 501 -17.48 25.43 3.51
CA ARG A 501 -16.49 25.40 2.42
C ARG A 501 -15.14 24.83 2.84
N LYS A 502 -14.82 24.78 4.13
CA LYS A 502 -13.58 24.19 4.64
C LYS A 502 -13.89 23.01 5.54
N PHE A 503 -13.19 21.91 5.29
CA PHE A 503 -13.38 20.64 5.98
C PHE A 503 -12.06 20.11 6.47
N ILE A 504 -12.03 19.61 7.70
CA ILE A 504 -10.96 18.79 8.24
C ILE A 504 -11.56 17.44 8.59
N VAL A 505 -11.03 16.35 8.04
CA VAL A 505 -11.48 14.99 8.34
C VAL A 505 -10.34 14.26 9.04
N PHE A 506 -10.57 13.70 10.22
CA PHE A 506 -9.54 12.97 10.99
C PHE A 506 -10.07 11.64 11.52
N ASN A 507 -9.17 10.79 12.01
CA ASN A 507 -9.44 9.38 12.33
C ASN A 507 -9.94 8.55 11.14
N SER A 508 -9.53 8.90 9.92
CA SER A 508 -9.84 8.07 8.74
C SER A 508 -9.13 6.70 8.87
N THR A 509 -9.87 5.63 8.60
CA THR A 509 -9.45 4.23 8.71
C THR A 509 -9.80 3.41 7.46
N GLY A 510 -10.00 4.09 6.33
CA GLY A 510 -10.43 3.52 5.07
C GLY A 510 -11.75 4.08 4.54
N GLN A 511 -12.32 5.12 5.18
CA GLN A 511 -13.51 5.80 4.66
C GLN A 511 -13.27 6.31 3.24
N ARG A 512 -14.24 6.08 2.34
CA ARG A 512 -14.10 6.32 0.89
C ARG A 512 -14.86 7.58 0.44
N PHE A 513 -14.55 8.03 -0.77
CA PHE A 513 -15.30 9.05 -1.50
C PHE A 513 -15.24 10.48 -0.94
N HIS A 514 -14.24 10.85 -0.14
CA HIS A 514 -14.06 12.25 0.28
C HIS A 514 -13.96 13.18 -0.94
N GLY A 515 -14.74 14.27 -0.96
CA GLY A 515 -14.77 15.22 -2.08
C GLY A 515 -15.59 14.78 -3.30
N VAL A 516 -16.27 13.64 -3.25
CA VAL A 516 -17.14 13.14 -4.32
C VAL A 516 -18.58 13.66 -4.14
N GLY A 517 -19.28 13.96 -5.23
CA GLY A 517 -20.72 14.26 -5.20
C GLY A 517 -21.11 15.68 -4.79
N LEU A 518 -20.14 16.61 -4.72
CA LEU A 518 -20.37 18.02 -4.42
C LEU A 518 -21.01 18.81 -5.58
N GLY A 519 -20.98 18.26 -6.80
CA GLY A 519 -21.47 18.94 -8.00
C GLY A 519 -20.38 19.75 -8.70
N PRO A 520 -20.75 20.53 -9.74
CA PRO A 520 -19.80 21.38 -10.48
C PRO A 520 -19.40 22.62 -9.68
N ASP A 521 -18.34 23.29 -10.14
CA ASP A 521 -17.90 24.63 -9.71
C ASP A 521 -17.66 24.78 -8.19
N THR A 522 -16.91 23.85 -7.62
CA THR A 522 -16.54 23.79 -6.19
C THR A 522 -15.30 24.61 -5.83
N THR A 523 -14.95 25.60 -6.65
CA THR A 523 -13.82 26.51 -6.39
C THR A 523 -13.96 27.20 -5.04
N GLY A 524 -12.87 27.18 -4.25
CA GLY A 524 -12.85 27.74 -2.88
C GLY A 524 -13.30 26.75 -1.80
N VAL A 525 -13.71 25.53 -2.16
CA VAL A 525 -13.87 24.43 -1.21
C VAL A 525 -12.49 23.79 -0.95
N ARG A 526 -12.20 23.50 0.32
CA ARG A 526 -10.99 22.76 0.74
C ARG A 526 -11.32 21.64 1.71
N ILE A 527 -10.70 20.48 1.51
CA ILE A 527 -10.80 19.31 2.40
C ILE A 527 -9.38 18.87 2.79
N ASP A 528 -9.06 18.90 4.08
CA ASP A 528 -7.83 18.37 4.65
C ASP A 528 -8.12 17.04 5.34
N CYS A 529 -7.50 15.95 4.85
CA CYS A 529 -7.75 14.60 5.33
C CYS A 529 -6.55 14.05 6.12
N TYR A 530 -6.82 13.55 7.31
CA TYR A 530 -5.88 12.95 8.26
C TYR A 530 -6.26 11.48 8.53
N GLY A 531 -5.23 10.65 8.74
CA GLY A 531 -5.36 9.20 8.87
C GLY A 531 -5.27 8.50 7.51
N ASN A 532 -5.87 7.32 7.41
CA ASN A 532 -5.89 6.53 6.18
C ASN A 532 -7.20 6.78 5.44
N VAL A 533 -7.16 7.64 4.44
CA VAL A 533 -8.29 7.84 3.51
C VAL A 533 -8.38 6.66 2.55
N GLY A 534 -9.59 6.18 2.29
CA GLY A 534 -9.86 5.09 1.37
C GLY A 534 -9.92 5.54 -0.10
N ASP A 535 -10.28 4.60 -0.96
CA ASP A 535 -10.33 4.81 -2.41
C ASP A 535 -11.33 5.89 -2.86
N TYR A 536 -11.18 6.30 -4.12
CA TYR A 536 -12.06 7.22 -4.86
C TYR A 536 -12.13 8.64 -4.31
N LEU A 537 -11.23 9.01 -3.39
CA LEU A 537 -11.11 10.40 -2.94
C LEU A 537 -10.94 11.33 -4.15
N GLY A 538 -11.74 12.40 -4.19
CA GLY A 538 -11.74 13.40 -5.26
C GLY A 538 -12.24 12.92 -6.63
N SER A 539 -12.86 11.74 -6.72
CA SER A 539 -13.48 11.27 -7.96
C SER A 539 -14.55 12.26 -8.45
N GLY A 540 -14.45 12.69 -9.72
CA GLY A 540 -15.34 13.67 -10.32
C GLY A 540 -15.19 15.10 -9.78
N MET A 541 -14.08 15.42 -9.09
CA MET A 541 -13.85 16.77 -8.57
C MET A 541 -13.86 17.84 -9.67
N ASP A 542 -14.45 18.99 -9.36
CA ASP A 542 -14.53 20.14 -10.26
C ASP A 542 -14.37 21.45 -9.48
N GLY A 543 -13.14 21.77 -9.08
CA GLY A 543 -12.73 23.07 -8.54
C GLY A 543 -12.15 23.04 -7.12
N LEU A 544 -12.55 22.07 -6.29
CA LEU A 544 -12.09 21.98 -4.90
C LEU A 544 -10.59 21.64 -4.77
N GLU A 545 -10.05 21.95 -3.59
CA GLU A 545 -8.73 21.50 -3.15
C GLU A 545 -8.86 20.37 -2.13
N ILE A 546 -8.10 19.29 -2.32
CA ILE A 546 -8.00 18.21 -1.33
C ILE A 546 -6.53 18.03 -0.93
N ARG A 547 -6.27 17.97 0.37
CA ARG A 547 -4.95 17.64 0.93
C ARG A 547 -5.02 16.35 1.73
N VAL A 548 -4.10 15.43 1.49
CA VAL A 548 -3.96 14.18 2.24
C VAL A 548 -2.65 14.23 3.03
N HIS A 549 -2.77 14.22 4.35
CA HIS A 549 -1.66 14.34 5.31
C HIS A 549 -1.06 12.95 5.63
N GLY A 550 -0.57 12.29 4.58
CA GLY A 550 -0.07 10.91 4.61
C GLY A 550 -0.11 10.25 3.23
N ASP A 551 -0.11 8.93 3.20
CA ASP A 551 -0.35 8.15 1.99
C ASP A 551 -1.85 8.10 1.65
N ALA A 552 -2.16 7.92 0.37
CA ALA A 552 -3.52 7.71 -0.12
C ALA A 552 -3.64 6.38 -0.88
N GLN A 553 -4.83 5.76 -0.83
CA GLN A 553 -5.09 4.45 -1.45
C GLN A 553 -5.30 4.56 -2.97
N ASP A 554 -6.18 3.74 -3.54
CA ASP A 554 -6.33 3.60 -4.97
C ASP A 554 -7.38 4.56 -5.54
N GLN A 555 -7.35 4.72 -6.86
CA GLN A 555 -8.43 5.35 -7.63
C GLN A 555 -8.70 6.82 -7.23
N LEU A 556 -7.71 7.52 -6.69
CA LEU A 556 -7.82 8.94 -6.40
C LEU A 556 -8.12 9.75 -7.67
N CYS A 557 -9.02 10.73 -7.56
CA CYS A 557 -9.29 11.72 -8.60
C CYS A 557 -9.68 11.12 -9.96
N GLN A 558 -10.39 9.99 -9.99
CA GLN A 558 -10.95 9.49 -11.24
C GLN A 558 -11.79 10.58 -11.90
N ILE A 559 -11.72 10.67 -13.24
CA ILE A 559 -12.49 11.60 -14.07
C ILE A 559 -12.47 13.07 -13.58
N ALA A 560 -11.47 13.46 -12.78
CA ALA A 560 -11.34 14.80 -12.22
C ALA A 560 -11.26 15.85 -13.34
N LYS A 561 -12.04 16.92 -13.21
CA LYS A 561 -12.18 17.96 -14.23
C LYS A 561 -11.31 19.19 -13.94
N SER A 562 -11.35 19.67 -12.71
CA SER A 562 -10.57 20.83 -12.26
C SER A 562 -10.38 20.82 -10.74
N GLY A 563 -9.48 21.66 -10.22
CA GLY A 563 -9.12 21.73 -8.79
C GLY A 563 -7.71 21.24 -8.52
N LYS A 564 -7.38 21.05 -7.24
CA LYS A 564 -6.02 20.71 -6.78
C LYS A 564 -6.02 19.53 -5.81
N LEU A 565 -5.13 18.57 -6.02
CA LEU A 565 -4.82 17.50 -5.07
C LEU A 565 -3.39 17.66 -4.56
N VAL A 566 -3.19 17.54 -3.24
CA VAL A 566 -1.87 17.46 -2.62
C VAL A 566 -1.80 16.23 -1.73
N VAL A 567 -0.78 15.38 -1.91
CA VAL A 567 -0.56 14.18 -1.09
C VAL A 567 0.84 14.23 -0.49
N TYR A 568 0.93 14.30 0.84
CA TYR A 568 2.17 14.33 1.62
C TYR A 568 2.78 12.93 1.86
N GLY A 569 2.48 12.00 0.95
CA GLY A 569 2.89 10.60 0.94
C GLY A 569 2.84 10.04 -0.48
N SER A 570 2.62 8.74 -0.60
CA SER A 570 2.47 8.04 -1.88
C SER A 570 0.99 7.84 -2.24
N VAL A 571 0.72 7.56 -3.51
CA VAL A 571 -0.62 7.23 -4.02
C VAL A 571 -0.66 5.80 -4.57
N GLY A 572 -1.81 5.15 -4.39
CA GLY A 572 -2.09 3.80 -4.88
C GLY A 572 -2.33 3.70 -6.39
N GLN A 573 -2.94 2.59 -6.78
CA GLN A 573 -3.21 2.16 -8.15
C GLN A 573 -4.19 3.10 -8.86
N THR A 574 -4.04 3.27 -10.17
CA THR A 574 -4.99 3.96 -11.06
C THR A 574 -5.35 5.40 -10.63
N PHE A 575 -4.41 6.07 -9.98
CA PHE A 575 -4.49 7.49 -9.66
C PHE A 575 -4.80 8.33 -10.91
N MET A 576 -5.80 9.21 -10.83
CA MET A 576 -6.31 10.05 -11.93
C MET A 576 -6.79 9.29 -13.17
N TYR A 577 -7.35 8.09 -12.98
CA TYR A 577 -7.99 7.33 -14.05
C TYR A 577 -9.01 8.18 -14.83
N GLY A 578 -8.83 8.31 -16.14
CA GLY A 578 -9.79 9.00 -17.01
C GLY A 578 -9.92 10.51 -16.75
N ALA A 579 -9.02 11.11 -15.96
CA ALA A 579 -9.06 12.53 -15.60
C ALA A 579 -9.12 13.44 -16.84
N LYS A 580 -9.80 14.58 -16.71
CA LYS A 580 -9.97 15.61 -17.75
C LYS A 580 -9.11 16.85 -17.50
N GLY A 581 -8.68 17.06 -16.26
CA GLY A 581 -7.89 18.21 -15.82
C GLY A 581 -7.38 18.04 -14.39
N SER A 582 -7.32 19.14 -13.65
CA SER A 582 -6.77 19.28 -12.29
C SER A 582 -5.25 19.30 -12.18
N GLU A 583 -4.79 19.95 -11.11
CA GLU A 583 -3.40 19.93 -10.64
C GLU A 583 -3.24 18.87 -9.55
N ALA A 584 -2.17 18.09 -9.58
CA ALA A 584 -1.88 17.14 -8.52
C ALA A 584 -0.39 17.10 -8.17
N TYR A 585 -0.10 17.08 -6.87
CA TYR A 585 1.25 17.13 -6.31
C TYR A 585 1.42 15.96 -5.34
N ILE A 586 2.34 15.04 -5.66
CA ILE A 586 2.62 13.83 -4.88
C ILE A 586 4.03 13.91 -4.34
N MET A 587 4.18 13.89 -3.02
CA MET A 587 5.48 13.93 -2.35
C MET A 587 6.26 12.62 -2.51
N GLY A 588 5.56 11.49 -2.50
CA GLY A 588 6.12 10.15 -2.62
C GLY A 588 5.98 9.55 -4.02
N ASN A 589 5.74 8.24 -4.06
CA ASN A 589 5.59 7.46 -5.29
C ASN A 589 4.12 7.38 -5.74
N ALA A 590 3.92 7.02 -7.00
CA ALA A 590 2.68 6.45 -7.49
C ALA A 590 2.88 4.94 -7.72
N ALA A 591 1.84 4.13 -7.43
CA ALA A 591 1.86 2.69 -7.70
C ALA A 591 1.73 2.39 -9.21
N GLY A 592 0.83 1.50 -9.62
CA GLY A 592 0.60 1.16 -11.02
C GLY A 592 -0.46 2.03 -11.71
N ARG A 593 -0.27 2.23 -13.02
CA ARG A 593 -1.23 2.86 -13.95
C ARG A 593 -1.73 4.27 -13.59
N PRO A 594 -0.91 5.18 -13.01
CA PRO A 594 -1.34 6.56 -12.85
C PRO A 594 -1.62 7.20 -14.22
N LEU A 595 -2.66 8.01 -14.29
CA LEU A 595 -3.13 8.73 -15.48
C LEU A 595 -3.61 7.83 -16.63
N ILE A 596 -3.94 6.56 -16.35
CA ILE A 596 -4.51 5.69 -17.38
C ILE A 596 -5.80 6.31 -17.95
N ASN A 597 -5.90 6.35 -19.29
CA ASN A 597 -7.01 6.96 -20.03
C ASN A 597 -7.27 8.45 -19.76
N ALA A 598 -6.34 9.17 -19.11
CA ALA A 598 -6.52 10.59 -18.87
C ALA A 598 -6.42 11.40 -20.17
N VAL A 599 -7.20 12.48 -20.26
CA VAL A 599 -7.38 13.33 -21.44
C VAL A 599 -7.41 14.80 -21.03
N GLY A 600 -7.44 15.71 -22.00
CA GLY A 600 -7.60 17.14 -21.70
C GLY A 600 -6.33 17.74 -21.10
N LYS A 601 -6.42 18.32 -19.90
CA LYS A 601 -5.36 19.18 -19.32
C LYS A 601 -4.87 18.82 -17.91
N PRO A 602 -4.69 17.54 -17.52
CA PRO A 602 -4.10 17.20 -16.23
C PRO A 602 -2.68 17.78 -16.10
N ARG A 603 -2.32 18.18 -14.87
CA ARG A 603 -1.02 18.75 -14.51
C ARG A 603 -0.50 18.05 -13.27
N VAL A 604 0.40 17.09 -13.44
CA VAL A 604 0.80 16.20 -12.33
C VAL A 604 2.30 16.32 -12.03
N VAL A 605 2.65 16.40 -10.75
CA VAL A 605 4.03 16.31 -10.26
C VAL A 605 4.14 15.13 -9.30
N ILE A 606 5.05 14.19 -9.62
CA ILE A 606 5.40 13.05 -8.77
C ILE A 606 6.87 13.18 -8.40
N ASN A 607 7.17 13.44 -7.13
CA ASN A 607 8.55 13.60 -6.69
C ASN A 607 9.30 12.27 -6.64
N GLY A 608 8.59 11.21 -6.26
CA GLY A 608 9.08 9.85 -6.33
C GLY A 608 9.14 9.31 -7.75
N THR A 609 8.73 8.07 -7.88
CA THR A 609 8.59 7.39 -9.17
C THR A 609 7.17 6.86 -9.36
N CYS A 610 6.89 6.33 -10.55
CA CYS A 610 5.75 5.47 -10.82
C CYS A 610 6.27 4.04 -10.96
N LEU A 611 5.67 3.08 -10.26
CA LEU A 611 6.13 1.69 -10.33
C LEU A 611 5.95 1.12 -11.74
N ASP A 612 4.78 1.31 -12.35
CA ASP A 612 4.59 0.92 -13.74
C ASP A 612 3.39 1.56 -14.47
N TYR A 613 3.35 1.47 -15.81
CA TYR A 613 2.28 1.95 -16.69
C TYR A 613 1.91 3.44 -16.54
N LEU A 614 2.87 4.31 -16.26
CA LEU A 614 2.59 5.74 -16.18
C LEU A 614 2.05 6.28 -17.52
N ALA A 615 0.88 6.90 -17.47
CA ALA A 615 0.18 7.52 -18.60
C ALA A 615 -0.11 6.54 -19.76
N GLU A 616 -0.56 5.33 -19.40
CA GLU A 616 -1.16 4.40 -20.35
C GLU A 616 -2.43 4.98 -21.01
N SER A 617 -2.53 4.86 -22.33
CA SER A 617 -3.62 5.41 -23.14
C SER A 617 -3.89 6.90 -22.84
N PHE A 618 -2.83 7.67 -22.62
CA PHE A 618 -2.93 9.11 -22.38
C PHE A 618 -3.26 9.86 -23.67
N MET A 619 -4.34 10.62 -23.66
CA MET A 619 -4.86 11.32 -24.85
C MET A 619 -5.02 12.81 -24.57
N ALA A 620 -4.01 13.39 -23.94
CA ALA A 620 -4.11 14.72 -23.38
C ALA A 620 -3.67 15.85 -24.34
N GLY A 621 -3.53 15.61 -25.65
CA GLY A 621 -3.14 16.66 -26.62
C GLY A 621 -1.73 17.24 -26.41
N ASP A 622 -1.35 18.29 -27.12
CA ASP A 622 0.01 18.85 -27.00
C ASP A 622 0.15 19.76 -25.75
N PRO A 623 1.07 19.47 -24.82
CA PRO A 623 1.28 20.30 -23.62
C PRO A 623 1.54 21.78 -23.89
N LEU A 624 2.28 22.10 -24.96
CA LEU A 624 2.59 23.49 -25.32
C LEU A 624 1.38 24.23 -25.91
N ASN A 625 0.33 23.50 -26.27
CA ASN A 625 -0.95 24.02 -26.75
C ASN A 625 -2.10 23.70 -25.78
N GLY A 626 -1.81 23.66 -24.48
CA GLY A 626 -2.82 23.50 -23.42
C GLY A 626 -3.18 22.05 -23.07
N GLY A 627 -2.57 21.06 -23.72
CA GLY A 627 -2.73 19.64 -23.41
C GLY A 627 -2.09 19.21 -22.08
N GLY A 628 -2.40 18.01 -21.58
CA GLY A 628 -1.98 17.41 -20.31
C GLY A 628 -0.53 16.93 -20.24
N PHE A 629 0.04 16.92 -19.03
CA PHE A 629 1.37 16.32 -18.80
C PHE A 629 1.57 15.84 -17.36
N ALA A 630 2.60 15.01 -17.17
CA ALA A 630 3.14 14.62 -15.86
C ALA A 630 4.62 14.98 -15.75
N ILE A 631 5.08 15.30 -14.55
CA ILE A 631 6.49 15.47 -14.19
C ILE A 631 6.85 14.35 -13.21
N VAL A 632 7.97 13.66 -13.46
CA VAL A 632 8.50 12.62 -12.57
C VAL A 632 9.94 12.97 -12.20
N ASN A 633 10.19 13.18 -10.91
CA ASN A 633 11.52 13.61 -10.42
C ASN A 633 12.44 12.44 -10.07
N GLY A 634 11.90 11.26 -9.77
CA GLY A 634 12.69 10.07 -9.46
C GLY A 634 13.56 10.24 -8.21
N LEU A 635 13.00 10.79 -7.13
CA LEU A 635 13.69 11.03 -5.87
C LEU A 635 13.11 10.20 -4.73
N ALA A 636 13.90 9.93 -3.69
CA ALA A 636 13.41 9.35 -2.45
C ALA A 636 14.05 10.04 -1.25
N PHE A 637 13.30 10.16 -0.16
CA PHE A 637 13.85 10.60 1.12
C PHE A 637 14.61 9.44 1.77
N ASP A 638 15.80 9.72 2.30
CA ASP A 638 16.48 8.81 3.22
C ASP A 638 15.94 8.92 4.65
N ASP A 639 16.47 8.09 5.54
CA ASP A 639 16.02 8.00 6.95
C ASP A 639 16.26 9.28 7.76
N GLU A 640 17.09 10.19 7.25
CA GLU A 640 17.34 11.51 7.84
C GLU A 640 16.58 12.63 7.11
N GLY A 641 15.72 12.29 6.16
CA GLY A 641 14.89 13.25 5.42
C GLY A 641 15.64 14.00 4.33
N ASN A 642 16.81 13.53 3.89
CA ASN A 642 17.50 14.09 2.72
C ASN A 642 16.97 13.44 1.44
N LEU A 643 16.81 14.24 0.39
CA LEU A 643 16.43 13.73 -0.93
C LEU A 643 17.63 13.11 -1.63
N ARG A 644 17.41 11.94 -2.23
CA ARG A 644 18.38 11.21 -3.07
C ARG A 644 17.75 10.84 -4.39
N ALA A 645 18.53 10.93 -5.47
CA ALA A 645 18.10 10.41 -6.76
C ALA A 645 17.98 8.88 -6.71
N LEU A 646 16.89 8.36 -7.27
CA LEU A 646 16.73 6.94 -7.51
C LEU A 646 17.71 6.49 -8.60
N PRO A 647 18.30 5.28 -8.50
CA PRO A 647 19.16 4.74 -9.55
C PRO A 647 18.46 4.68 -10.92
N ARG A 648 17.16 4.38 -10.90
CA ARG A 648 16.27 4.44 -12.06
C ARG A 648 15.12 5.40 -11.73
N PRO A 649 14.97 6.54 -12.40
CA PRO A 649 13.90 7.49 -12.12
C PRO A 649 12.52 6.93 -12.52
N TYR A 650 12.49 5.95 -13.44
CA TYR A 650 11.33 5.13 -13.75
C TYR A 650 11.75 3.64 -13.81
N PRO A 651 11.28 2.78 -12.89
CA PRO A 651 11.68 1.38 -12.83
C PRO A 651 10.83 0.43 -13.68
N GLY A 652 9.64 0.85 -14.14
CA GLY A 652 8.70 0.01 -14.89
C GLY A 652 9.04 -0.20 -16.36
N GLY A 653 8.20 -0.98 -17.06
CA GLY A 653 8.18 -1.11 -18.52
C GLY A 653 6.75 -0.87 -19.00
N ASN A 654 6.52 -0.20 -20.14
CA ASN A 654 5.21 0.35 -20.60
C ASN A 654 4.94 1.81 -20.20
N LEU A 655 5.99 2.60 -20.02
CA LEU A 655 5.89 4.05 -19.89
C LEU A 655 5.22 4.64 -21.14
N PHE A 656 4.19 5.46 -20.93
CA PHE A 656 3.47 6.16 -21.99
C PHE A 656 2.83 5.21 -23.02
N SER A 657 2.42 4.02 -22.55
CA SER A 657 1.87 2.96 -23.39
C SER A 657 0.61 3.40 -24.12
N LEU A 658 0.47 3.11 -25.43
CA LEU A 658 -0.75 3.41 -26.22
C LEU A 658 -1.21 4.88 -26.18
N ALA A 659 -0.36 5.81 -25.75
CA ALA A 659 -0.71 7.21 -25.64
C ALA A 659 -0.78 7.86 -27.03
N SER A 660 -1.75 8.75 -27.23
CA SER A 660 -1.95 9.52 -28.47
C SER A 660 -1.75 11.02 -28.27
N GLY A 661 -1.57 11.48 -27.03
CA GLY A 661 -1.28 12.87 -26.71
C GLY A 661 -0.80 13.06 -25.27
N GLY A 662 -0.26 14.24 -25.00
CA GLY A 662 0.35 14.63 -23.73
C GLY A 662 1.86 14.46 -23.76
N ALA A 663 2.49 14.71 -22.61
CA ALA A 663 3.90 14.40 -22.41
C ALA A 663 4.21 14.00 -20.96
N ILE A 664 5.34 13.31 -20.79
CA ILE A 664 5.99 13.15 -19.50
C ILE A 664 7.31 13.94 -19.53
N TYR A 665 7.54 14.74 -18.50
CA TYR A 665 8.79 15.41 -18.23
C TYR A 665 9.52 14.65 -17.13
N LEU A 666 10.51 13.86 -17.54
CA LEU A 666 11.23 12.95 -16.67
C LEU A 666 12.58 13.56 -16.29
N ARG A 667 12.86 13.70 -15.00
CA ARG A 667 14.19 14.01 -14.48
C ARG A 667 15.07 12.77 -14.65
N ASP A 668 15.92 12.77 -15.67
CA ASP A 668 16.79 11.65 -16.02
C ASP A 668 18.17 12.17 -16.47
N PRO A 669 18.95 12.75 -15.54
CA PRO A 669 20.20 13.44 -15.85
C PRO A 669 21.31 12.51 -16.34
N HIS A 670 21.13 11.19 -16.20
CA HIS A 670 22.07 10.17 -16.66
C HIS A 670 21.57 9.39 -17.88
N SER A 671 20.39 9.75 -18.42
CA SER A 671 19.77 9.07 -19.55
C SER A 671 19.64 7.56 -19.34
N VAL A 672 19.33 7.13 -18.12
CA VAL A 672 19.20 5.71 -17.76
C VAL A 672 17.87 5.13 -18.23
N THR A 673 16.86 5.97 -18.47
CA THR A 673 15.57 5.50 -18.99
C THR A 673 15.70 5.24 -20.48
N SER A 674 15.49 3.99 -20.90
CA SER A 674 15.71 3.56 -22.29
C SER A 674 14.42 3.56 -23.11
N SER A 675 14.54 3.44 -24.43
CA SER A 675 13.39 3.28 -25.32
C SER A 675 12.65 1.95 -25.13
N GLU A 676 13.29 0.94 -24.55
CA GLU A 676 12.69 -0.38 -24.28
C GLU A 676 11.65 -0.31 -23.16
N GLN A 677 11.73 0.72 -22.30
CA GLN A 677 10.72 0.97 -21.28
C GLN A 677 9.49 1.70 -21.84
N LEU A 678 9.56 2.23 -23.06
CA LEU A 678 8.47 2.92 -23.74
C LEU A 678 7.64 1.92 -24.56
N ASN A 679 6.31 2.09 -24.60
CA ASN A 679 5.44 1.29 -25.46
C ASN A 679 4.58 2.18 -26.37
N GLY A 680 5.18 2.66 -27.47
CA GLY A 680 4.52 3.61 -28.40
C GLY A 680 4.81 5.09 -28.11
N GLY A 681 5.51 5.40 -27.02
CA GLY A 681 6.12 6.71 -26.77
C GLY A 681 7.52 6.84 -27.38
N VAL A 682 8.00 8.08 -27.55
CA VAL A 682 9.37 8.39 -27.95
C VAL A 682 9.96 9.53 -27.13
N PHE A 683 11.28 9.55 -27.02
CA PHE A 683 11.99 10.70 -26.45
C PHE A 683 12.07 11.85 -27.45
N PHE A 684 11.68 13.02 -27.00
CA PHE A 684 11.88 14.30 -27.68
C PHE A 684 12.96 15.11 -26.96
N ARG A 685 13.58 16.02 -27.69
CA ARG A 685 14.43 17.05 -27.09
C ARG A 685 13.58 17.90 -26.13
N PHE A 686 14.04 18.01 -24.89
CA PHE A 686 13.50 18.98 -23.93
C PHE A 686 13.95 20.38 -24.33
N THR A 687 13.04 21.36 -24.29
CA THR A 687 13.29 22.73 -24.77
C THR A 687 13.04 23.78 -23.69
N GLU A 688 13.47 25.02 -23.93
CA GLU A 688 13.16 26.16 -23.06
C GLU A 688 11.64 26.40 -22.93
N ALA A 689 10.86 26.13 -23.97
CA ALA A 689 9.42 26.24 -23.92
C ALA A 689 8.81 25.17 -22.99
N ASP A 690 9.36 23.94 -23.01
CA ASP A 690 8.97 22.90 -22.07
C ASP A 690 9.33 23.28 -20.63
N TRP A 691 10.52 23.86 -20.40
CA TRP A 691 10.92 24.34 -19.09
C TRP A 691 10.00 25.45 -18.57
N ALA A 692 9.72 26.46 -19.39
CA ALA A 692 8.80 27.53 -19.05
C ALA A 692 7.39 27.02 -18.72
N LEU A 693 6.94 25.95 -19.38
CA LEU A 693 5.66 25.30 -19.10
C LEU A 693 5.65 24.63 -17.72
N ILE A 694 6.70 23.90 -17.34
CA ILE A 694 6.70 23.09 -16.11
C ILE A 694 7.16 23.85 -14.86
N LEU A 695 7.95 24.91 -15.02
CA LEU A 695 8.53 25.68 -13.92
C LEU A 695 7.52 26.17 -12.87
N PRO A 696 6.33 26.70 -13.23
CA PRO A 696 5.33 27.10 -12.23
C PRO A 696 4.88 25.94 -11.33
N TYR A 697 4.74 24.74 -11.89
CA TYR A 697 4.34 23.55 -11.12
C TYR A 697 5.48 23.06 -10.23
N LEU A 698 6.74 23.17 -10.67
CA LEU A 698 7.89 22.88 -9.83
C LEU A 698 8.05 23.88 -8.68
N ARG A 699 7.68 25.16 -8.86
CA ARG A 699 7.68 26.17 -7.79
C ARG A 699 6.60 25.90 -6.75
N GLU A 700 5.40 25.51 -7.19
CA GLU A 700 4.35 25.10 -6.26
C GLU A 700 4.76 23.82 -5.51
N ASN A 701 5.42 22.89 -6.19
CA ASN A 701 5.98 21.68 -5.58
C ASN A 701 7.06 22.00 -4.52
N GLU A 702 7.97 22.93 -4.80
CA GLU A 702 8.95 23.43 -3.84
C GLU A 702 8.27 24.09 -2.63
N ARG A 703 7.22 24.90 -2.85
CA ARG A 703 6.43 25.51 -1.78
C ARG A 703 5.69 24.48 -0.91
N LEU A 704 5.17 23.42 -1.52
CA LEU A 704 4.39 22.39 -0.82
C LEU A 704 5.26 21.41 -0.04
N PHE A 705 6.39 20.98 -0.61
CA PHE A 705 7.18 19.85 -0.09
C PHE A 705 8.63 20.19 0.24
N GLY A 706 9.08 21.42 -0.01
CA GLY A 706 10.48 21.82 0.21
C GLY A 706 11.49 21.18 -0.77
N VAL A 707 10.99 20.55 -1.84
CA VAL A 707 11.81 19.95 -2.91
C VAL A 707 12.36 21.08 -3.78
N SER A 708 13.60 21.45 -3.54
CA SER A 708 14.18 22.64 -4.14
C SER A 708 14.53 22.44 -5.61
N ILE A 709 14.19 23.42 -6.43
CA ILE A 709 14.47 23.37 -7.87
C ILE A 709 15.97 23.35 -8.12
N GLU A 710 16.72 24.24 -7.47
CA GLU A 710 18.17 24.31 -7.69
C GLU A 710 18.91 23.19 -6.95
N ARG A 711 18.64 23.02 -5.65
CA ARG A 711 19.40 22.10 -4.79
C ARG A 711 19.06 20.64 -5.06
N ASP A 712 17.80 20.29 -5.25
CA ASP A 712 17.38 18.88 -5.30
C ASP A 712 17.13 18.41 -6.75
N LEU A 713 16.54 19.26 -7.59
CA LEU A 713 16.20 18.89 -8.96
C LEU A 713 17.36 19.12 -9.94
N LEU A 714 17.93 20.32 -9.98
CA LEU A 714 18.93 20.71 -10.98
C LEU A 714 20.38 20.44 -10.57
N THR A 715 20.68 20.29 -9.28
CA THR A 715 22.01 19.88 -8.84
C THR A 715 22.17 18.38 -8.99
N VAL A 716 23.11 17.97 -9.84
CA VAL A 716 23.43 16.57 -10.12
C VAL A 716 24.89 16.34 -9.76
N ASN A 717 25.16 15.36 -8.88
CA ASN A 717 26.50 15.07 -8.36
C ASN A 717 27.21 16.32 -7.78
N GLY A 718 26.45 17.18 -7.09
CA GLY A 718 26.96 18.41 -6.48
C GLY A 718 27.19 19.58 -7.44
N ILE A 719 26.84 19.44 -8.72
CA ILE A 719 27.01 20.50 -9.73
C ILE A 719 25.64 20.96 -10.20
N LEU A 720 25.38 22.27 -10.14
CA LEU A 720 24.18 22.86 -10.72
C LEU A 720 24.22 22.72 -12.25
N LYS A 721 23.20 22.06 -12.81
CA LYS A 721 23.05 21.81 -14.24
C LYS A 721 21.92 22.65 -14.84
N SER A 722 21.95 22.85 -16.15
CA SER A 722 20.80 23.44 -16.82
C SER A 722 19.62 22.45 -16.85
N PRO A 723 18.36 22.92 -16.85
CA PRO A 723 17.20 22.05 -16.98
C PRO A 723 17.23 21.17 -18.23
N LEU A 724 17.85 21.64 -19.31
CA LEU A 724 18.03 20.95 -20.59
C LEU A 724 18.97 19.73 -20.50
N GLU A 725 19.88 19.72 -19.52
CA GLU A 725 20.76 18.57 -19.24
C GLU A 725 20.10 17.56 -18.27
N VAL A 726 19.07 17.99 -17.54
CA VAL A 726 18.48 17.22 -16.43
C VAL A 726 17.17 16.53 -16.84
N TYR A 727 16.34 17.22 -17.61
CA TYR A 727 15.01 16.73 -17.99
C TYR A 727 14.97 16.21 -19.42
N ARG A 728 14.20 15.13 -19.61
CA ARG A 728 13.87 14.56 -20.91
C ARG A 728 12.37 14.58 -21.11
N LYS A 729 11.93 14.73 -22.37
CA LYS A 729 10.52 14.72 -22.74
C LYS A 729 10.17 13.38 -23.37
N VAL A 730 9.15 12.69 -22.85
CA VAL A 730 8.51 11.55 -23.51
C VAL A 730 7.17 12.03 -24.07
N GLY A 731 6.84 11.65 -25.30
CA GLY A 731 5.55 11.98 -25.91
C GLY A 731 5.14 10.96 -26.97
N ALA A 732 3.91 11.09 -27.45
CA ALA A 732 3.35 10.18 -28.46
C ALA A 732 3.96 10.46 -29.83
N VAL A 733 4.14 9.42 -30.64
CA VAL A 733 4.50 9.62 -32.05
C VAL A 733 3.27 10.11 -32.79
N ASN A 734 3.34 11.31 -33.34
CA ASN A 734 2.25 11.89 -34.11
C ASN A 734 2.03 11.02 -35.37
N ALA A 735 0.86 10.38 -35.52
CA ALA A 735 0.60 9.44 -36.63
C ALA A 735 0.89 10.05 -38.02
N LYS A 736 0.70 11.37 -38.18
CA LYS A 736 1.07 12.12 -39.39
C LYS A 736 2.58 12.13 -39.70
N LYS A 737 3.45 12.05 -38.68
CA LYS A 737 4.91 11.95 -38.85
C LYS A 737 5.38 10.52 -39.13
N LEU A 738 4.64 9.51 -38.67
CA LEU A 738 4.91 8.10 -38.98
C LEU A 738 4.66 7.80 -40.45
N VAL A 739 3.54 8.26 -41.02
CA VAL A 739 3.22 8.13 -42.46
C VAL A 739 4.21 8.91 -43.34
N ALA A 740 4.71 10.05 -42.87
CA ALA A 740 5.74 10.81 -43.56
C ALA A 740 7.14 10.16 -43.48
N ALA A 741 7.40 9.33 -42.46
CA ALA A 741 8.66 8.62 -42.27
C ALA A 741 8.69 7.24 -42.95
N THR A 742 7.53 6.59 -43.14
CA THR A 742 7.44 5.28 -43.81
C THR A 742 7.33 5.35 -45.33
N GLY A 743 7.27 6.56 -45.91
CA GLY A 743 7.08 6.73 -47.36
C GLY A 743 5.68 6.30 -47.77
N GLY A 744 4.85 7.25 -48.16
CA GLY A 744 3.60 6.93 -48.86
C GLY A 744 3.92 6.07 -50.07
N VAL A 745 3.30 4.90 -50.14
CA VAL A 745 3.08 4.18 -51.38
C VAL A 745 1.61 4.39 -51.69
N GLU A 746 1.33 5.02 -52.83
CA GLU A 746 -0.01 5.10 -53.44
C GLU A 746 -0.60 3.71 -53.69
#